data_AF-A0A381YXZ0-F1
#
_entry.id   AF-A0A381YXZ0-F1
#
_cell.length_a   1.000
_cell.length_b   1.000
_cell.length_c   1.000
_cell.angle_alpha   90.00
_cell.angle_beta   90.00
_cell.angle_gamma   90.00
#
_symmetry.space_group_name_H-M   'P 1'
#
loop_
_entity.id
_entity.type
_entity.pdbx_description
1 polymer ?
#
loop_
_entity_poly.entity_id
_entity_poly.type
_entity_poly.pdbx_seq_one_letter_code
_entity_poly.pdbx_strand_id
1 'polypeptide(L)'
;FPNVNTTTITTVSEVEFKSQPDASCVYDSDYDSIDEVNGFDNDPFQPPLCFEVVLQMEVDTSAFGLKPETSDINRMMQGMLTMGAVLTSEFNATSPMGHSVELSVVPPSYADVSSVEAPGLTKTTFRDGHPQTYSIIAVDNTQAVTEAALDSVRLVSELVHRSIATPTASINPREPSLKIDLIVDATDTQNSRFDLEISIHYLDSTTLDDWDADLHDGTIEIPWVTSDGIRLLDQEIDEDLSAILQGIPVEELSSTFSDALGADIWFGAPQFAQADSEGGLDFRHIPGVTCEETLEVSYCIEGKDAMDGTWPVVLETTSQSTPMRVSSVVERMLENSGGDITTVDISKVTDEDLASIMNVVELELSTDTRWLQDLLPDDMPSTELTLTLHLPEWIESTIGDPSTIVITAPVTGGGEQDFGFAGTRIFDWRHPICLESDPCGDNSPDLICGSNQKTCVSLDIEVDIEKFAIRETSFTAEVQFNAEVVLEIYRLGIDLGEDDITLQPVPADLLRRAIVMGDRLDGGLLAGSDLEAPLDLGVGEPIDVEISNLGMEMLGEELEMRSGEVIEAEGPFETVQDFGMGPYSISASLIRLSTSPSLGFGETTMPSNSEVSDSIPLRFGFRIERTVVTAALRGDDIDIKAQPASIGFAIANQMAAAFGSPILTNSGIQVEGAEFFLEVTPLMEHTVFGTIRSSLRMEIHLPSSVRLLSFESRMGLGELTEVDGRQVVVYRTPVCPEATTWTQCSMNSDLVSYSVEVSWMFVLGELAPYLFVLLVGLGLLISRRRRLKMERKEKKQQESSVEEQKLAELAMESEFGKLDDKIVVVDEAYFEEDEAEGKSKESEDGWWED
;
A
#
# COMPACT_ATOMS: atom_id res chain seq x y z
N PHE A 1 32.05 62.51 -8.45
CA PHE A 1 33.51 62.49 -8.17
C PHE A 1 33.95 63.78 -7.48
N PRO A 2 34.27 63.77 -6.17
CA PRO A 2 34.60 64.99 -5.42
C PRO A 2 36.10 65.29 -5.26
N ASN A 3 37.01 64.35 -5.53
CA ASN A 3 38.45 64.56 -5.39
C ASN A 3 39.17 64.47 -6.75
N VAL A 4 39.45 65.63 -7.36
CA VAL A 4 40.26 65.73 -8.58
C VAL A 4 41.61 66.30 -8.22
N ASN A 5 42.66 65.51 -8.36
CA ASN A 5 44.02 66.00 -8.19
C ASN A 5 44.54 66.47 -9.56
N THR A 6 44.80 67.78 -9.68
CA THR A 6 45.26 68.38 -10.94
C THR A 6 46.76 68.19 -11.07
N THR A 7 47.22 67.63 -12.19
CA THR A 7 48.65 67.69 -12.54
C THR A 7 48.99 69.07 -13.11
N THR A 8 50.28 69.37 -13.23
CA THR A 8 50.79 70.63 -13.78
C THR A 8 50.26 70.89 -15.19
N ILE A 9 49.58 72.01 -15.39
CA ILE A 9 49.16 72.52 -16.71
C ILE A 9 50.42 72.82 -17.54
N THR A 10 50.54 72.19 -18.71
CA THR A 10 51.66 72.41 -19.64
C THR A 10 51.20 73.02 -20.95
N THR A 11 51.98 73.98 -21.45
CA THR A 11 51.83 74.55 -22.79
C THR A 11 52.49 73.64 -23.83
N VAL A 12 51.79 73.33 -24.92
CA VAL A 12 52.21 72.37 -25.97
C VAL A 12 52.21 73.00 -27.37
N SER A 13 53.26 72.80 -28.18
CA SER A 13 53.39 73.44 -29.51
C SER A 13 52.36 72.98 -30.55
N GLU A 14 51.67 71.88 -30.26
CA GLU A 14 50.66 71.27 -31.12
C GLU A 14 49.71 70.49 -30.21
N VAL A 15 48.41 70.54 -30.50
CA VAL A 15 47.39 69.69 -29.85
C VAL A 15 46.80 68.78 -30.91
N GLU A 16 46.92 67.48 -30.68
CA GLU A 16 46.29 66.46 -31.50
C GLU A 16 44.84 66.28 -31.05
N PHE A 17 43.93 67.00 -31.68
CA PHE A 17 42.50 66.86 -31.41
C PHE A 17 41.96 65.57 -32.04
N LYS A 18 41.10 64.85 -31.32
CA LYS A 18 40.52 63.58 -31.79
C LYS A 18 39.19 63.78 -32.53
N SER A 19 38.54 64.93 -32.34
CA SER A 19 37.27 65.33 -32.96
C SER A 19 37.40 66.36 -34.09
N GLN A 20 38.50 67.12 -34.15
CA GLN A 20 38.71 68.23 -35.09
C GLN A 20 40.16 68.22 -35.65
N PRO A 21 40.47 69.02 -36.70
CA PRO A 21 41.84 69.10 -37.21
C PRO A 21 42.83 69.60 -36.15
N ASP A 22 44.06 69.10 -36.22
CA ASP A 22 45.14 69.49 -35.31
C ASP A 22 45.36 71.00 -35.30
N ALA A 23 45.53 71.56 -34.12
CA ALA A 23 45.82 72.98 -33.94
C ALA A 23 47.33 73.17 -33.74
N SER A 24 47.96 73.95 -34.62
CA SER A 24 49.34 74.41 -34.44
C SER A 24 49.36 75.64 -33.54
N CYS A 25 50.14 75.60 -32.47
CA CYS A 25 50.08 76.59 -31.40
C CYS A 25 51.38 77.39 -31.34
N VAL A 26 51.29 78.72 -31.14
CA VAL A 26 52.46 79.60 -31.05
C VAL A 26 52.49 80.31 -29.71
N TYR A 27 53.61 80.18 -29.00
CA TYR A 27 53.86 80.82 -27.69
C TYR A 27 54.72 82.07 -27.79
N ASP A 28 55.14 82.41 -29.01
CA ASP A 28 55.98 83.58 -29.26
C ASP A 28 55.13 84.84 -29.23
N SER A 29 55.40 85.74 -28.28
CA SER A 29 54.72 87.03 -28.16
C SER A 29 55.02 87.99 -29.32
N ASP A 30 56.03 87.69 -30.14
CA ASP A 30 56.41 88.48 -31.30
C ASP A 30 55.60 88.09 -32.57
N TYR A 31 54.83 87.00 -32.52
CA TYR A 31 53.89 86.58 -33.56
C TYR A 31 52.52 87.23 -33.30
N ASP A 32 52.13 88.20 -34.13
CA ASP A 32 50.79 88.81 -34.09
C ASP A 32 49.75 87.90 -34.76
N SER A 33 48.50 87.99 -34.30
CA SER A 33 47.34 87.39 -34.95
C SER A 33 47.29 87.75 -36.44
N ILE A 34 46.72 86.88 -37.28
CA ILE A 34 46.88 86.88 -38.75
C ILE A 34 46.22 88.07 -39.49
N ASP A 35 46.55 89.32 -39.16
CA ASP A 35 45.89 90.51 -39.72
C ASP A 35 46.52 91.02 -41.05
N GLU A 36 47.52 90.32 -41.62
CA GLU A 36 48.19 90.80 -42.86
C GLU A 36 48.34 89.76 -44.00
N VAL A 37 47.80 88.53 -43.90
CA VAL A 37 47.87 87.54 -45.00
C VAL A 37 46.57 87.53 -45.81
N ASN A 38 46.66 88.03 -47.04
CA ASN A 38 45.53 88.14 -47.96
C ASN A 38 44.94 86.75 -48.30
N GLY A 39 43.72 86.47 -47.84
CA GLY A 39 42.97 85.23 -48.12
C GLY A 39 42.55 84.39 -46.90
N PHE A 40 42.88 84.82 -45.67
CA PHE A 40 42.36 84.25 -44.43
C PHE A 40 41.37 85.21 -43.76
N ASP A 41 40.42 84.69 -42.98
CA ASP A 41 39.50 85.49 -42.18
C ASP A 41 40.27 86.17 -41.02
N ASN A 42 39.86 87.39 -40.67
CA ASN A 42 40.49 88.15 -39.58
C ASN A 42 40.07 87.54 -38.23
N ASP A 43 40.92 86.65 -37.72
CA ASP A 43 40.75 85.98 -36.44
C ASP A 43 41.88 86.38 -35.47
N PRO A 44 41.57 87.15 -34.40
CA PRO A 44 42.56 87.55 -33.41
C PRO A 44 43.10 86.37 -32.58
N PHE A 45 42.52 85.17 -32.71
CA PHE A 45 42.90 83.96 -31.99
C PHE A 45 43.68 82.96 -32.84
N GLN A 46 44.07 83.31 -34.06
CA GLN A 46 44.83 82.44 -34.96
C GLN A 46 46.29 82.92 -35.15
N PRO A 47 47.31 82.09 -34.83
CA PRO A 47 47.25 80.74 -34.26
C PRO A 47 46.89 80.73 -32.75
N PRO A 48 46.19 79.69 -32.25
CA PRO A 48 45.70 79.65 -30.87
C PRO A 48 46.79 79.33 -29.84
N LEU A 49 46.52 79.69 -28.58
CA LEU A 49 47.25 79.18 -27.41
C LEU A 49 46.65 77.85 -26.98
N CYS A 50 47.50 76.86 -26.75
CA CYS A 50 47.07 75.52 -26.44
C CYS A 50 47.54 75.06 -25.06
N PHE A 51 46.71 74.27 -24.39
CA PHE A 51 47.01 73.72 -23.09
C PHE A 51 46.58 72.26 -23.07
N GLU A 52 47.45 71.41 -22.53
CA GLU A 52 47.12 70.03 -22.22
C GLU A 52 47.07 69.88 -20.70
N VAL A 53 46.00 69.26 -20.21
CA VAL A 53 45.77 69.00 -18.79
C VAL A 53 45.38 67.54 -18.63
N VAL A 54 46.17 66.80 -17.85
CA VAL A 54 45.85 65.41 -17.48
C VAL A 54 45.28 65.42 -16.06
N LEU A 55 44.02 65.01 -15.94
CA LEU A 55 43.32 64.89 -14.67
C LEU A 55 43.31 63.43 -14.24
N GLN A 56 43.78 63.14 -13.03
CA GLN A 56 43.57 61.84 -12.41
C GLN A 56 42.36 61.94 -11.49
N MET A 57 41.33 61.17 -11.79
CA MET A 57 40.09 61.14 -11.02
C MET A 57 40.17 60.01 -10.01
N GLU A 58 39.90 60.31 -8.75
CA GLU A 58 39.76 59.32 -7.69
C GLU A 58 38.28 59.20 -7.33
N VAL A 59 37.80 57.96 -7.28
CA VAL A 59 36.42 57.65 -6.93
C VAL A 59 36.29 57.71 -5.41
N ASP A 60 35.26 58.40 -4.92
CA ASP A 60 35.01 58.51 -3.49
C ASP A 60 34.37 57.20 -2.99
N THR A 61 35.12 56.45 -2.18
CA THR A 61 34.72 55.14 -1.64
C THR A 61 33.50 55.24 -0.72
N SER A 62 33.22 56.41 -0.14
CA SER A 62 32.06 56.63 0.74
C SER A 62 30.73 56.67 -0.02
N ALA A 63 30.75 56.93 -1.33
CA ALA A 63 29.56 56.93 -2.18
C ALA A 63 29.06 55.52 -2.52
N PHE A 64 29.90 54.50 -2.33
CA PHE A 64 29.62 53.10 -2.71
C PHE A 64 29.36 52.19 -1.49
N GLY A 65 29.20 52.76 -0.29
CA GLY A 65 28.93 51.96 0.92
C GLY A 65 30.06 50.96 1.27
N LEU A 66 31.29 51.23 0.83
CA LEU A 66 32.38 50.26 0.93
C LEU A 66 32.88 50.07 2.36
N LYS A 67 33.24 48.83 2.70
CA LYS A 67 33.86 48.47 3.98
C LYS A 67 35.28 49.07 4.08
N PRO A 68 35.52 50.05 4.96
CA PRO A 68 36.75 50.87 4.93
C PRO A 68 38.05 50.10 5.24
N GLU A 69 37.97 48.89 5.78
CA GLU A 69 39.13 48.08 6.18
C GLU A 69 39.51 46.97 5.18
N THR A 70 38.58 46.56 4.31
CA THR A 70 38.75 45.40 3.39
C THR A 70 38.54 45.75 1.92
N SER A 71 37.91 46.89 1.61
CA SER A 71 37.45 47.16 0.26
C SER A 71 38.55 47.63 -0.70
N ASP A 72 38.61 47.04 -1.90
CA ASP A 72 39.37 47.57 -3.05
C ASP A 72 38.41 47.91 -4.18
N ILE A 73 38.16 49.21 -4.36
CA ILE A 73 37.23 49.71 -5.38
C ILE A 73 37.61 49.30 -6.81
N ASN A 74 38.91 49.18 -7.13
CA ASN A 74 39.30 48.76 -8.47
C ASN A 74 39.00 47.27 -8.68
N ARG A 75 39.26 46.45 -7.65
CA ARG A 75 38.97 45.02 -7.69
C ARG A 75 37.46 44.76 -7.76
N MET A 76 36.68 45.44 -6.92
CA MET A 76 35.22 45.37 -6.94
C MET A 76 34.65 45.75 -8.32
N MET A 77 35.09 46.90 -8.88
CA MET A 77 34.62 47.37 -10.18
C MET A 77 35.05 46.43 -11.33
N GLN A 78 36.25 45.86 -11.25
CA GLN A 78 36.69 44.83 -12.19
C GLN A 78 35.82 43.57 -12.06
N GLY A 79 35.52 43.11 -10.85
CA GLY A 79 34.64 41.96 -10.60
C GLY A 79 33.23 42.18 -11.13
N MET A 80 32.58 43.30 -10.79
CA MET A 80 31.24 43.62 -11.29
C MET A 80 31.18 43.66 -12.83
N LEU A 81 32.15 44.32 -13.47
CA LEU A 81 32.23 44.33 -14.93
C LEU A 81 32.45 42.92 -15.50
N THR A 82 33.37 42.14 -14.90
CA THR A 82 33.67 40.76 -15.32
C THR A 82 32.44 39.87 -15.21
N MET A 83 31.60 40.07 -14.18
CA MET A 83 30.32 39.38 -14.02
C MET A 83 29.30 39.73 -15.13
N GLY A 84 29.46 40.88 -15.79
CA GLY A 84 28.61 41.33 -16.88
C GLY A 84 27.88 42.65 -16.62
N ALA A 85 28.14 43.33 -15.50
CA ALA A 85 27.51 44.61 -15.18
C ALA A 85 27.89 45.71 -16.20
N VAL A 86 26.98 46.67 -16.39
CA VAL A 86 27.19 47.86 -17.21
C VAL A 86 27.16 49.09 -16.31
N LEU A 87 28.19 49.93 -16.41
CA LEU A 87 28.32 51.13 -15.58
C LEU A 87 28.05 52.37 -16.42
N THR A 88 27.16 53.24 -15.95
CA THR A 88 26.93 54.53 -16.59
C THR A 88 27.78 55.61 -15.94
N SER A 89 28.62 56.27 -16.74
CA SER A 89 29.46 57.38 -16.29
C SER A 89 28.99 58.70 -16.90
N GLU A 90 28.75 59.70 -16.05
CA GLU A 90 28.32 61.04 -16.45
C GLU A 90 29.37 62.12 -16.12
N PHE A 91 29.75 62.92 -17.12
CA PHE A 91 30.60 64.11 -16.95
C PHE A 91 29.95 65.33 -17.59
N ASN A 92 30.00 66.46 -16.90
CA ASN A 92 29.60 67.75 -17.47
C ASN A 92 30.84 68.48 -17.98
N ALA A 93 30.92 68.70 -19.29
CA ALA A 93 31.98 69.46 -19.94
C ALA A 93 31.49 70.89 -20.23
N THR A 94 32.27 71.88 -19.80
CA THR A 94 32.02 73.29 -20.08
C THR A 94 33.34 73.97 -20.44
N SER A 95 33.30 74.90 -21.38
CA SER A 95 34.44 75.74 -21.75
C SER A 95 34.11 77.22 -21.50
N PRO A 96 35.05 78.04 -20.99
CA PRO A 96 34.83 79.48 -20.83
C PRO A 96 34.65 80.21 -22.17
N MET A 97 34.15 81.44 -22.12
CA MET A 97 33.96 82.27 -23.32
C MET A 97 35.30 82.48 -24.07
N GLY A 98 35.31 82.27 -25.38
CA GLY A 98 36.52 82.40 -26.20
C GLY A 98 37.40 81.15 -26.23
N HIS A 99 36.99 80.05 -25.60
CA HIS A 99 37.73 78.79 -25.57
C HIS A 99 36.96 77.66 -26.25
N SER A 100 37.71 76.73 -26.84
CA SER A 100 37.23 75.41 -27.26
C SER A 100 37.96 74.35 -26.43
N VAL A 101 37.23 73.34 -25.95
CA VAL A 101 37.77 72.27 -25.11
C VAL A 101 37.33 70.93 -25.67
N GLU A 102 38.27 70.01 -25.82
CA GLU A 102 37.99 68.59 -26.03
C GLU A 102 38.33 67.82 -24.75
N LEU A 103 37.35 67.13 -24.20
CA LEU A 103 37.52 66.23 -23.06
C LEU A 103 37.60 64.80 -23.58
N SER A 104 38.71 64.11 -23.28
CA SER A 104 38.89 62.68 -23.53
C SER A 104 38.88 61.93 -22.20
N VAL A 105 37.93 61.03 -22.00
CA VAL A 105 37.81 60.22 -20.79
C VAL A 105 38.21 58.78 -21.11
N VAL A 106 39.33 58.35 -20.54
CA VAL A 106 39.88 57.00 -20.74
C VAL A 106 39.52 56.13 -19.53
N PRO A 107 38.83 54.99 -19.71
CA PRO A 107 38.48 54.12 -18.60
C PRO A 107 39.69 53.37 -18.02
N PRO A 108 39.56 52.75 -16.83
CA PRO A 108 40.55 51.84 -16.26
C PRO A 108 40.93 50.69 -17.22
N SER A 109 42.06 50.03 -16.99
CA SER A 109 42.60 49.01 -17.92
C SER A 109 41.70 47.79 -18.14
N TYR A 110 40.80 47.51 -17.20
CA TYR A 110 39.84 46.39 -17.22
C TYR A 110 38.48 46.75 -17.84
N ALA A 111 38.30 47.99 -18.32
CA ALA A 111 37.05 48.47 -18.88
C ALA A 111 37.21 49.09 -20.27
N ASP A 112 36.14 49.00 -21.06
CA ASP A 112 35.97 49.59 -22.38
C ASP A 112 34.69 50.44 -22.41
N VAL A 113 34.68 51.51 -23.20
CA VAL A 113 33.45 52.27 -23.48
C VAL A 113 32.65 51.54 -24.57
N SER A 114 31.46 51.05 -24.24
CA SER A 114 30.56 50.38 -25.19
C SER A 114 29.79 51.40 -26.03
N SER A 115 29.22 52.41 -25.37
CA SER A 115 28.35 53.40 -25.99
C SER A 115 28.56 54.80 -25.38
N VAL A 116 28.24 55.83 -26.16
CA VAL A 116 28.31 57.24 -25.75
C VAL A 116 27.10 57.97 -26.32
N GLU A 117 26.36 58.71 -25.49
CA GLU A 117 25.24 59.53 -25.95
C GLU A 117 25.71 60.71 -26.81
N ALA A 118 24.93 61.05 -27.84
CA ALA A 118 25.21 62.22 -28.67
C ALA A 118 25.09 63.51 -27.83
N PRO A 119 26.01 64.49 -27.96
CA PRO A 119 26.98 64.66 -29.05
C PRO A 119 28.37 64.05 -28.79
N GLY A 120 28.54 63.25 -27.74
CA GLY A 120 29.80 62.54 -27.49
C GLY A 120 30.10 61.48 -28.56
N LEU A 121 31.35 61.05 -28.63
CA LEU A 121 31.82 60.05 -29.59
C LEU A 121 32.74 59.04 -28.92
N THR A 122 32.67 57.78 -29.37
CA THR A 122 33.62 56.73 -28.99
C THR A 122 34.86 56.76 -29.89
N LYS A 123 36.05 56.63 -29.30
CA LYS A 123 37.34 56.48 -29.99
C LYS A 123 38.08 55.26 -29.47
N THR A 124 39.11 54.86 -30.20
CA THR A 124 39.94 53.69 -29.86
C THR A 124 41.39 54.11 -29.74
N THR A 125 42.04 53.65 -28.68
CA THR A 125 43.48 53.77 -28.45
C THR A 125 44.09 52.37 -28.30
N PHE A 126 45.43 52.26 -28.29
CA PHE A 126 46.13 51.02 -27.98
C PHE A 126 46.73 51.09 -26.58
N ARG A 127 46.38 50.13 -25.73
CA ARG A 127 46.89 50.00 -24.37
C ARG A 127 47.28 48.55 -24.10
N ASP A 128 48.50 48.34 -23.61
CA ASP A 128 49.07 47.02 -23.32
C ASP A 128 49.05 46.06 -24.52
N GLY A 129 49.17 46.61 -25.73
CA GLY A 129 49.17 45.83 -26.98
C GLY A 129 47.78 45.47 -27.52
N HIS A 130 46.71 45.82 -26.81
CA HIS A 130 45.32 45.58 -27.21
C HIS A 130 44.57 46.90 -27.42
N PRO A 131 43.55 46.95 -28.31
CA PRO A 131 42.70 48.13 -28.42
C PRO A 131 41.94 48.38 -27.10
N GLN A 132 41.65 49.65 -26.81
CA GLN A 132 40.79 50.09 -25.72
C GLN A 132 39.90 51.22 -26.25
N THR A 133 38.60 51.16 -25.98
CA THR A 133 37.67 52.24 -26.34
C THR A 133 37.54 53.26 -25.22
N TYR A 134 37.41 54.53 -25.60
CA TYR A 134 37.30 55.66 -24.69
C TYR A 134 36.33 56.69 -25.26
N SER A 135 35.80 57.56 -24.39
CA SER A 135 34.79 58.55 -24.78
C SER A 135 35.42 59.93 -24.96
N ILE A 136 34.93 60.68 -25.95
CA ILE A 136 35.34 62.07 -26.20
C ILE A 136 34.13 62.98 -26.34
N ILE A 137 34.29 64.24 -25.93
CA ILE A 137 33.32 65.30 -26.19
C ILE A 137 34.04 66.62 -26.44
N ALA A 138 33.53 67.40 -27.40
CA ALA A 138 34.06 68.72 -27.72
C ALA A 138 33.02 69.80 -27.42
N VAL A 139 33.45 70.88 -26.78
CA VAL A 139 32.62 72.04 -26.43
C VAL A 139 33.29 73.30 -26.97
N ASP A 140 32.68 73.91 -27.98
CA ASP A 140 33.19 75.11 -28.64
C ASP A 140 32.39 76.36 -28.23
N ASN A 141 32.99 77.19 -27.37
CA ASN A 141 32.44 78.48 -26.95
C ASN A 141 33.29 79.66 -27.48
N THR A 142 34.02 79.48 -28.58
CA THR A 142 34.88 80.53 -29.17
C THR A 142 34.07 81.75 -29.65
N GLN A 143 32.84 81.54 -30.09
CA GLN A 143 31.92 82.60 -30.55
C GLN A 143 30.96 83.11 -29.46
N ALA A 144 31.06 82.59 -28.23
CA ALA A 144 30.18 82.98 -27.14
C ALA A 144 30.51 84.41 -26.66
N VAL A 145 29.52 85.31 -26.70
CA VAL A 145 29.67 86.73 -26.35
C VAL A 145 29.03 87.12 -25.00
N THR A 146 28.30 86.21 -24.37
CA THR A 146 27.70 86.37 -23.03
C THR A 146 27.72 85.04 -22.27
N GLU A 147 27.68 85.08 -20.94
CA GLU A 147 27.60 83.86 -20.10
C GLU A 147 26.36 83.02 -20.41
N ALA A 148 25.24 83.64 -20.81
CA ALA A 148 24.02 82.95 -21.20
C ALA A 148 24.12 82.24 -22.57
N ALA A 149 25.19 82.48 -23.32
CA ALA A 149 25.47 81.85 -24.61
C ALA A 149 26.53 80.74 -24.51
N LEU A 150 26.98 80.40 -23.30
CA LEU A 150 27.88 79.27 -23.07
C LEU A 150 27.12 77.96 -23.27
N ASP A 151 27.66 77.09 -24.12
CA ASP A 151 27.22 75.72 -24.23
C ASP A 151 27.83 74.87 -23.11
N SER A 152 27.01 73.98 -22.56
CA SER A 152 27.37 73.02 -21.54
C SER A 152 26.85 71.67 -21.99
N VAL A 153 27.77 70.73 -22.17
CA VAL A 153 27.42 69.45 -22.76
C VAL A 153 27.70 68.33 -21.76
N ARG A 154 26.72 67.44 -21.62
CA ARG A 154 26.84 66.26 -20.78
C ARG A 154 27.37 65.10 -21.62
N LEU A 155 28.47 64.51 -21.17
CA LEU A 155 29.03 63.27 -21.68
C LEU A 155 28.49 62.13 -20.84
N VAL A 156 27.63 61.29 -21.43
CA VAL A 156 27.14 60.05 -20.82
C VAL A 156 27.77 58.89 -21.59
N SER A 157 28.49 58.02 -20.90
CA SER A 157 29.16 56.86 -21.50
C SER A 157 28.92 55.60 -20.68
N GLU A 158 28.61 54.51 -21.36
CA GLU A 158 28.48 53.17 -20.77
C GLU A 158 29.83 52.45 -20.80
N LEU A 159 30.20 51.86 -19.67
CA LEU A 159 31.43 51.09 -19.50
C LEU A 159 31.09 49.61 -19.35
N VAL A 160 31.85 48.76 -20.05
CA VAL A 160 31.72 47.29 -20.03
C VAL A 160 33.08 46.65 -19.79
N HIS A 161 33.09 45.36 -19.44
CA HIS A 161 34.33 44.60 -19.25
C HIS A 161 35.18 44.51 -20.53
N ARG A 162 36.47 44.80 -20.37
CA ARG A 162 37.47 44.62 -21.42
C ARG A 162 38.01 43.19 -21.43
N SER A 163 37.28 42.32 -22.13
CA SER A 163 37.60 40.89 -22.28
C SER A 163 38.84 40.66 -23.18
N ILE A 164 40.02 40.50 -22.56
CA ILE A 164 41.28 40.21 -23.26
C ILE A 164 41.70 38.75 -23.05
N ALA A 165 42.04 38.41 -21.80
CA ALA A 165 42.45 37.07 -21.39
C ALA A 165 41.35 36.42 -20.55
N THR A 166 40.78 37.18 -19.60
CA THR A 166 39.59 36.81 -18.84
C THR A 166 38.33 37.10 -19.67
N PRO A 167 37.48 36.11 -19.95
CA PRO A 167 36.18 36.35 -20.55
C PRO A 167 35.23 37.07 -19.57
N THR A 168 34.20 37.74 -20.09
CA THR A 168 33.06 38.15 -19.26
C THR A 168 32.26 36.91 -18.91
N ALA A 169 31.83 36.79 -17.66
CA ALA A 169 30.98 35.71 -17.19
C ALA A 169 29.69 35.64 -18.04
N SER A 170 29.27 34.43 -18.36
CA SER A 170 28.05 34.19 -19.13
C SER A 170 27.33 32.98 -18.57
N ILE A 171 26.03 33.12 -18.36
CA ILE A 171 25.21 32.06 -17.78
C ILE A 171 24.58 31.24 -18.90
N ASN A 172 24.66 29.92 -18.77
CA ASN A 172 23.96 29.00 -19.65
C ASN A 172 22.52 28.84 -19.16
N PRO A 173 21.49 29.23 -19.93
CA PRO A 173 20.09 29.18 -19.49
C PRO A 173 19.53 27.76 -19.31
N ARG A 174 20.33 26.71 -19.59
CA ARG A 174 19.97 25.31 -19.31
C ARG A 174 20.46 24.83 -17.95
N GLU A 175 21.37 25.55 -17.33
CA GLU A 175 21.85 25.25 -15.99
C GLU A 175 20.88 25.86 -14.97
N PRO A 176 20.62 25.17 -13.85
CA PRO A 176 19.76 25.71 -12.81
C PRO A 176 20.42 26.93 -12.14
N SER A 177 19.60 27.93 -11.84
CA SER A 177 19.94 29.06 -10.98
C SER A 177 20.12 28.61 -9.53
N LEU A 178 19.20 27.76 -9.07
CA LEU A 178 19.19 27.20 -7.72
C LEU A 178 19.18 25.67 -7.77
N LYS A 179 19.85 25.04 -6.82
CA LYS A 179 19.66 23.61 -6.53
C LYS A 179 19.15 23.46 -5.12
N ILE A 180 18.07 22.71 -4.96
CA ILE A 180 17.45 22.41 -3.67
C ILE A 180 17.67 20.94 -3.37
N ASP A 181 18.34 20.66 -2.26
CA ASP A 181 18.48 19.32 -1.72
C ASP A 181 17.65 19.23 -0.43
N LEU A 182 16.54 18.49 -0.50
CA LEU A 182 15.70 18.17 0.65
C LEU A 182 16.09 16.80 1.19
N ILE A 183 16.73 16.80 2.36
CA ILE A 183 17.18 15.59 3.05
C ILE A 183 16.19 15.28 4.16
N VAL A 184 15.55 14.12 4.07
CA VAL A 184 14.53 13.66 4.99
C VAL A 184 15.05 12.45 5.75
N ASP A 185 15.27 12.61 7.05
CA ASP A 185 15.61 11.51 7.94
C ASP A 185 14.34 10.90 8.52
N ALA A 186 13.84 9.83 7.89
CA ALA A 186 12.69 9.05 8.34
C ALA A 186 13.09 7.71 8.97
N THR A 187 14.33 7.57 9.44
CA THR A 187 14.80 6.36 10.15
C THR A 187 13.95 6.04 11.38
N ASP A 188 13.53 7.09 12.11
CA ASP A 188 12.47 7.07 13.12
C ASP A 188 11.28 7.91 12.63
N THR A 189 10.21 7.27 12.18
CA THR A 189 9.03 7.97 11.62
C THR A 189 8.26 8.80 12.65
N GLN A 190 8.52 8.62 13.96
CA GLN A 190 7.91 9.44 15.00
C GLN A 190 8.68 10.73 15.29
N ASN A 191 9.97 10.77 14.92
CA ASN A 191 10.88 11.88 15.20
C ASN A 191 11.66 12.29 13.95
N SER A 192 11.00 12.33 12.80
CA SER A 192 11.64 12.63 11.52
C SER A 192 12.12 14.08 11.45
N ARG A 193 13.25 14.29 10.76
CA ARG A 193 13.87 15.61 10.57
C ARG A 193 14.01 15.90 9.09
N PHE A 194 13.80 17.16 8.73
CA PHE A 194 13.88 17.64 7.36
C PHE A 194 14.93 18.74 7.31
N ASP A 195 15.98 18.51 6.54
CA ASP A 195 17.06 19.45 6.29
C ASP A 195 16.95 19.92 4.85
N LEU A 196 16.89 21.23 4.66
CA LEU A 196 16.76 21.87 3.36
C LEU A 196 18.04 22.64 3.07
N GLU A 197 18.73 22.24 2.01
CA GLU A 197 19.92 22.90 1.50
C GLU A 197 19.61 23.55 0.15
N ILE A 198 19.96 24.84 0.01
CA ILE A 198 19.70 25.62 -1.20
C ILE A 198 21.03 26.18 -1.69
N SER A 199 21.51 25.64 -2.80
CA SER A 199 22.71 26.09 -3.49
C SER A 199 22.38 27.13 -4.54
N ILE A 200 22.82 28.37 -4.31
CA ILE A 200 22.66 29.51 -5.22
C ILE A 200 23.87 29.59 -6.15
N HIS A 201 23.67 29.32 -7.44
CA HIS A 201 24.70 29.50 -8.47
C HIS A 201 24.65 30.91 -9.08
N TYR A 202 23.45 31.40 -9.37
CA TYR A 202 23.21 32.77 -9.82
C TYR A 202 21.77 33.19 -9.57
N LEU A 203 21.51 34.49 -9.52
CA LEU A 203 20.18 35.10 -9.47
C LEU A 203 20.08 36.08 -10.65
N ASP A 204 19.03 35.98 -11.46
CA ASP A 204 18.79 36.95 -12.54
C ASP A 204 18.12 38.22 -12.02
N SER A 205 18.11 39.27 -12.86
CA SER A 205 17.51 40.56 -12.47
C SER A 205 16.03 40.43 -12.11
N THR A 206 15.27 39.55 -12.77
CA THR A 206 13.85 39.33 -12.46
C THR A 206 13.66 38.73 -11.08
N THR A 207 14.50 37.76 -10.70
CA THR A 207 14.47 37.14 -9.38
C THR A 207 14.85 38.15 -8.30
N LEU A 208 15.87 38.97 -8.55
CA LEU A 208 16.29 40.03 -7.62
C LEU A 208 15.19 41.08 -7.41
N ASP A 209 14.49 41.47 -8.49
CA ASP A 209 13.35 42.38 -8.43
C ASP A 209 12.18 41.76 -7.65
N ASP A 210 11.85 40.48 -7.93
CA ASP A 210 10.75 39.76 -7.28
C ASP A 210 11.03 39.54 -5.78
N TRP A 211 12.30 39.37 -5.40
CA TRP A 211 12.74 39.23 -4.01
C TRP A 211 12.93 40.57 -3.27
N ASP A 212 12.65 41.71 -3.92
CA ASP A 212 12.90 43.07 -3.40
C ASP A 212 14.37 43.25 -2.94
N ALA A 213 15.29 42.57 -3.63
CA ALA A 213 16.71 42.58 -3.38
C ALA A 213 17.42 43.58 -4.30
N ASP A 214 17.04 44.86 -4.21
CA ASP A 214 17.68 45.96 -4.92
C ASP A 214 19.11 46.18 -4.38
N LEU A 215 20.11 45.71 -5.14
CA LEU A 215 21.53 45.78 -4.76
C LEU A 215 22.25 47.06 -5.24
N HIS A 216 21.55 48.00 -5.87
CA HIS A 216 22.15 49.25 -6.38
C HIS A 216 21.18 50.43 -6.50
N ASP A 217 21.72 51.65 -6.57
CA ASP A 217 20.98 52.93 -6.62
C ASP A 217 20.54 53.37 -8.04
N GLY A 218 20.53 52.42 -8.99
CA GLY A 218 20.21 52.65 -10.41
C GLY A 218 21.35 53.15 -11.32
N THR A 219 22.58 53.35 -10.81
CA THR A 219 23.74 53.79 -11.64
C THR A 219 24.51 52.64 -12.33
N ILE A 220 24.28 51.42 -11.85
CA ILE A 220 24.88 50.18 -12.31
C ILE A 220 23.74 49.30 -12.82
N GLU A 221 23.84 48.74 -14.02
CA GLU A 221 22.89 47.74 -14.50
C GLU A 221 23.53 46.36 -14.32
N ILE A 222 22.92 45.52 -13.48
CA ILE A 222 23.41 44.18 -13.19
C ILE A 222 22.46 43.17 -13.83
N PRO A 223 22.88 42.42 -14.88
CA PRO A 223 21.98 41.48 -15.56
C PRO A 223 21.69 40.24 -14.71
N TRP A 224 22.63 39.86 -13.84
CA TRP A 224 22.54 38.74 -12.90
C TRP A 224 23.62 38.89 -11.83
N VAL A 225 23.42 38.24 -10.69
CA VAL A 225 24.39 38.12 -9.61
C VAL A 225 24.75 36.64 -9.45
N THR A 226 26.00 36.29 -9.75
CA THR A 226 26.51 34.92 -9.55
C THR A 226 26.89 34.69 -8.08
N SER A 227 27.20 33.45 -7.71
CA SER A 227 27.70 33.12 -6.36
C SER A 227 28.96 33.92 -6.00
N ASP A 228 29.91 34.09 -6.93
CA ASP A 228 31.06 34.99 -6.74
C ASP A 228 30.65 36.47 -6.65
N GLY A 229 29.58 36.86 -7.34
CA GLY A 229 28.94 38.17 -7.18
C GLY A 229 28.43 38.41 -5.75
N ILE A 230 27.75 37.44 -5.14
CA ILE A 230 27.28 37.51 -3.75
C ILE A 230 28.48 37.65 -2.79
N ARG A 231 29.54 36.87 -3.00
CA ARG A 231 30.78 36.96 -2.20
C ARG A 231 31.51 38.30 -2.37
N LEU A 232 31.47 38.88 -3.58
CA LEU A 232 31.99 40.21 -3.85
C LEU A 232 31.22 41.25 -3.03
N LEU A 233 29.89 41.20 -3.03
CA LEU A 233 29.06 42.14 -2.27
C LEU A 233 29.32 42.00 -0.76
N ASP A 234 29.39 40.76 -0.25
CA ASP A 234 29.71 40.50 1.16
C ASP A 234 31.09 41.03 1.55
N GLN A 235 32.11 40.85 0.72
CA GLN A 235 33.47 41.28 1.06
C GLN A 235 33.66 42.80 0.97
N GLU A 236 33.06 43.44 -0.04
CA GLU A 236 33.38 44.81 -0.44
C GLU A 236 32.39 45.85 0.12
N ILE A 237 31.11 45.51 0.29
CA ILE A 237 30.01 46.42 0.64
C ILE A 237 29.52 46.17 2.08
N ASP A 238 29.07 47.24 2.77
CA ASP A 238 28.50 47.20 4.13
C ASP A 238 26.98 46.90 4.15
N GLU A 239 26.43 46.40 3.03
CA GLU A 239 25.03 45.96 2.96
C GLU A 239 24.88 44.54 3.50
N ASP A 240 23.74 44.28 4.13
CA ASP A 240 23.40 42.98 4.69
C ASP A 240 22.74 42.11 3.62
N LEU A 241 23.20 40.88 3.46
CA LEU A 241 22.62 39.88 2.54
C LEU A 241 21.25 39.34 3.01
N SER A 242 20.68 39.92 4.08
CA SER A 242 19.35 39.66 4.59
C SER A 242 18.25 39.67 3.52
N ALA A 243 18.36 40.49 2.47
CA ALA A 243 17.38 40.50 1.37
C ALA A 243 17.35 39.17 0.61
N ILE A 244 18.52 38.58 0.33
CA ILE A 244 18.63 37.26 -0.32
C ILE A 244 18.05 36.17 0.59
N LEU A 245 18.30 36.24 1.90
CA LEU A 245 17.74 35.28 2.86
C LEU A 245 16.22 35.38 2.99
N GLN A 246 15.65 36.58 2.89
CA GLN A 246 14.21 36.83 2.97
C GLN A 246 13.47 36.55 1.66
N GLY A 247 14.16 36.63 0.53
CA GLY A 247 13.59 36.32 -0.79
C GLY A 247 13.21 34.86 -0.97
N ILE A 248 13.83 33.93 -0.22
CA ILE A 248 13.50 32.51 -0.32
C ILE A 248 12.16 32.23 0.38
N PRO A 249 11.16 31.68 -0.33
CA PRO A 249 9.81 31.43 0.21
C PRO A 249 9.77 30.18 1.09
N VAL A 250 10.53 30.16 2.19
CA VAL A 250 10.65 29.01 3.10
C VAL A 250 9.32 28.62 3.75
N GLU A 251 8.43 29.58 4.00
CA GLU A 251 7.07 29.31 4.53
C GLU A 251 6.21 28.55 3.52
N GLU A 252 6.28 28.93 2.24
CA GLU A 252 5.54 28.25 1.17
C GLU A 252 6.10 26.85 0.92
N LEU A 253 7.43 26.72 0.84
CA LEU A 253 8.12 25.42 0.76
C LEU A 253 7.77 24.50 1.94
N SER A 254 7.66 25.06 3.16
CA SER A 254 7.22 24.29 4.33
C SER A 254 5.82 23.72 4.10
N SER A 255 4.89 24.52 3.57
CA SER A 255 3.51 24.09 3.32
C SER A 255 3.41 23.06 2.19
N THR A 256 4.08 23.27 1.06
CA THR A 256 4.02 22.36 -0.09
C THR A 256 4.66 21.02 0.23
N PHE A 257 5.80 21.00 0.93
CA PHE A 257 6.42 19.76 1.38
C PHE A 257 5.62 19.07 2.49
N SER A 258 4.93 19.81 3.36
CA SER A 258 4.06 19.21 4.38
C SER A 258 2.93 18.40 3.74
N ASP A 259 2.27 18.99 2.74
CA ASP A 259 1.18 18.37 1.99
C ASP A 259 1.67 17.19 1.13
N ALA A 260 2.87 17.28 0.58
CA ALA A 260 3.44 16.22 -0.26
C ALA A 260 3.95 15.02 0.55
N LEU A 261 4.61 15.26 1.68
CA LEU A 261 5.29 14.24 2.49
C LEU A 261 4.44 13.73 3.65
N GLY A 262 3.26 14.31 3.90
CA GLY A 262 2.34 13.87 4.95
C GLY A 262 2.89 14.12 6.36
N ALA A 263 3.56 15.25 6.56
CA ALA A 263 4.17 15.66 7.83
C ALA A 263 3.93 17.16 8.08
N ASP A 264 3.80 17.58 9.34
CA ASP A 264 3.72 19.01 9.67
C ASP A 264 5.13 19.63 9.68
N ILE A 265 5.64 20.02 8.52
CA ILE A 265 6.99 20.56 8.33
C ILE A 265 6.99 22.07 8.59
N TRP A 266 7.91 22.51 9.44
CA TRP A 266 8.14 23.93 9.70
C TRP A 266 9.64 24.23 9.72
N PHE A 267 10.15 24.80 8.64
CA PHE A 267 11.55 25.20 8.56
C PHE A 267 11.83 26.47 9.37
N GLY A 268 13.04 26.56 9.90
CA GLY A 268 13.55 27.80 10.49
C GLY A 268 13.89 28.86 9.43
N ALA A 269 14.26 30.06 9.89
CA ALA A 269 14.84 31.05 8.99
C ALA A 269 16.15 30.50 8.37
N PRO A 270 16.35 30.63 7.06
CA PRO A 270 17.54 30.12 6.39
C PRO A 270 18.78 30.89 6.85
N GLN A 271 19.91 30.19 6.89
CA GLN A 271 21.22 30.76 7.21
C GLN A 271 22.26 30.30 6.20
N PHE A 272 23.34 31.05 6.04
CA PHE A 272 24.47 30.61 5.23
C PHE A 272 25.16 29.41 5.87
N ALA A 273 25.32 28.34 5.09
CA ALA A 273 26.07 27.17 5.52
C ALA A 273 27.57 27.49 5.65
N GLN A 274 28.29 26.69 6.45
CA GLN A 274 29.74 26.81 6.53
C GLN A 274 30.38 26.46 5.19
N ALA A 275 31.34 27.26 4.77
CA ALA A 275 32.06 27.00 3.54
C ALA A 275 32.93 25.74 3.61
N ASP A 276 32.94 24.99 2.52
CA ASP A 276 33.71 23.76 2.36
C ASP A 276 34.44 23.72 1.00
N SER A 277 34.73 22.54 0.45
CA SER A 277 35.37 22.42 -0.87
C SER A 277 34.41 22.56 -2.05
N GLU A 278 33.10 22.53 -1.80
CA GLU A 278 32.05 22.52 -2.81
C GLU A 278 31.32 23.88 -2.89
N GLY A 279 31.34 24.69 -1.83
CA GLY A 279 30.79 26.05 -1.89
C GLY A 279 30.71 26.75 -0.54
N GLY A 280 29.76 27.70 -0.43
CA GLY A 280 29.48 28.50 0.76
C GLY A 280 29.83 29.98 0.61
N LEU A 281 29.33 30.81 1.53
CA LEU A 281 29.56 32.27 1.52
C LEU A 281 31.04 32.60 1.78
N ASP A 282 31.64 31.98 2.79
CA ASP A 282 33.05 32.16 3.15
C ASP A 282 34.03 31.33 2.30
N PHE A 283 33.58 30.77 1.18
CA PHE A 283 34.42 29.97 0.28
C PHE A 283 35.59 30.80 -0.24
N ARG A 284 36.77 30.17 -0.31
CA ARG A 284 38.01 30.81 -0.75
C ARG A 284 38.58 30.06 -1.94
N HIS A 285 38.80 30.79 -3.03
CA HIS A 285 39.40 30.21 -4.22
C HIS A 285 40.87 29.90 -4.00
N ILE A 286 41.28 28.69 -4.42
CA ILE A 286 42.64 28.21 -4.33
C ILE A 286 43.39 28.60 -5.62
N PRO A 287 44.54 29.29 -5.50
CA PRO A 287 45.36 29.72 -6.64
C PRO A 287 45.69 28.59 -7.62
N GLY A 288 45.33 28.78 -8.89
CA GLY A 288 45.59 27.84 -9.99
C GLY A 288 44.74 26.57 -9.97
N VAL A 289 43.80 26.42 -9.03
CA VAL A 289 42.88 25.28 -8.95
C VAL A 289 41.45 25.71 -9.23
N THR A 290 40.93 26.65 -8.44
CA THR A 290 39.55 27.15 -8.58
C THR A 290 39.48 28.60 -9.07
N CYS A 291 40.62 29.27 -9.20
CA CYS A 291 40.76 30.58 -9.81
C CYS A 291 42.18 30.73 -10.37
N GLU A 292 42.39 31.50 -11.44
CA GLU A 292 43.74 31.69 -12.03
C GLU A 292 44.57 32.78 -11.31
N GLU A 293 44.01 33.38 -10.26
CA GLU A 293 44.70 34.37 -9.45
C GLU A 293 45.87 33.77 -8.64
N THR A 294 46.81 34.66 -8.28
CA THR A 294 48.03 34.28 -7.55
C THR A 294 47.86 34.16 -6.04
N LEU A 295 46.75 34.66 -5.50
CA LEU A 295 46.42 34.69 -4.08
C LEU A 295 45.06 34.05 -3.83
N GLU A 296 44.86 33.59 -2.61
CA GLU A 296 43.57 33.10 -2.15
C GLU A 296 42.59 34.28 -1.99
N VAL A 297 41.43 34.17 -2.61
CA VAL A 297 40.43 35.26 -2.73
C VAL A 297 39.01 34.74 -2.51
N SER A 298 38.10 35.58 -2.03
CA SER A 298 36.68 35.19 -1.88
C SER A 298 35.91 35.12 -3.19
N TYR A 299 36.32 35.88 -4.20
CA TYR A 299 35.69 35.91 -5.53
C TYR A 299 36.79 36.03 -6.59
N CYS A 300 36.62 35.34 -7.72
CA CYS A 300 37.63 35.25 -8.76
C CYS A 300 37.46 36.34 -9.84
N ILE A 301 38.50 37.08 -10.20
CA ILE A 301 38.49 38.09 -11.28
C ILE A 301 39.42 37.76 -12.46
N GLU A 302 40.20 36.67 -12.38
CA GLU A 302 41.10 36.23 -13.44
C GLU A 302 40.90 34.75 -13.80
N GLY A 303 40.89 34.47 -15.11
CA GLY A 303 40.77 33.13 -15.65
C GLY A 303 39.40 32.82 -16.23
N LYS A 304 39.20 31.56 -16.64
CA LYS A 304 37.94 31.13 -17.28
C LYS A 304 36.72 31.14 -16.36
N ASP A 305 36.93 30.95 -15.06
CA ASP A 305 35.88 30.81 -14.03
C ASP A 305 35.72 32.13 -13.23
N ALA A 306 36.19 33.25 -13.78
CA ALA A 306 36.13 34.54 -13.10
C ALA A 306 34.68 35.02 -12.98
N MET A 307 34.26 35.34 -11.76
CA MET A 307 32.93 35.82 -11.41
C MET A 307 31.79 34.89 -11.85
N ASP A 308 32.07 33.60 -11.99
CA ASP A 308 31.07 32.61 -12.41
C ASP A 308 30.24 32.07 -11.24
N GLY A 309 29.31 31.17 -11.55
CA GLY A 309 28.45 30.51 -10.57
C GLY A 309 28.92 29.11 -10.18
N THR A 310 30.13 28.68 -10.55
CA THR A 310 30.56 27.27 -10.45
C THR A 310 30.55 26.76 -9.00
N TRP A 311 30.96 27.60 -8.05
CA TRP A 311 30.97 27.29 -6.62
C TRP A 311 29.80 28.01 -5.94
N PRO A 312 28.69 27.34 -5.62
CA PRO A 312 27.48 28.01 -5.15
C PRO A 312 27.65 28.63 -3.76
N VAL A 313 26.81 29.61 -3.45
CA VAL A 313 26.56 30.04 -2.07
C VAL A 313 25.45 29.17 -1.50
N VAL A 314 25.73 28.48 -0.41
CA VAL A 314 24.83 27.48 0.17
C VAL A 314 24.08 28.08 1.35
N LEU A 315 22.77 27.88 1.36
CA LEU A 315 21.88 28.19 2.47
C LEU A 315 21.35 26.90 3.05
N GLU A 316 21.26 26.84 4.37
CA GLU A 316 20.71 25.71 5.09
C GLU A 316 19.57 26.16 6.01
N THR A 317 18.55 25.33 6.11
CA THR A 317 17.55 25.41 7.17
C THR A 317 17.13 24.02 7.58
N THR A 318 16.71 23.89 8.83
CA THR A 318 16.28 22.62 9.40
C THR A 318 14.92 22.78 10.03
N SER A 319 14.09 21.75 9.91
CA SER A 319 12.81 21.69 10.57
C SER A 319 12.92 21.20 12.00
N GLN A 320 11.85 21.39 12.78
CA GLN A 320 11.71 20.68 14.04
C GLN A 320 11.37 19.21 13.79
N SER A 321 11.74 18.35 14.75
CA SER A 321 11.39 16.94 14.69
C SER A 321 9.86 16.77 14.73
N THR A 322 9.32 16.06 13.75
CA THR A 322 7.87 15.89 13.55
C THR A 322 7.59 14.47 13.05
N PRO A 323 6.48 13.84 13.43
CA PRO A 323 6.12 12.54 12.87
C PRO A 323 5.83 12.68 11.37
N MET A 324 6.29 11.70 10.60
CA MET A 324 6.09 11.61 9.16
C MET A 324 5.45 10.29 8.80
N ARG A 325 4.64 10.28 7.73
CA ARG A 325 4.07 9.08 7.15
C ARG A 325 4.81 8.70 5.89
N VAL A 326 5.66 7.69 5.96
CA VAL A 326 6.40 7.19 4.77
C VAL A 326 5.43 6.68 3.70
N SER A 327 4.25 6.20 4.11
CA SER A 327 3.15 5.82 3.20
C SER A 327 2.77 6.93 2.22
N SER A 328 2.83 8.20 2.62
CA SER A 328 2.46 9.33 1.75
C SER A 328 3.46 9.55 0.62
N VAL A 329 4.75 9.30 0.86
CA VAL A 329 5.78 9.37 -0.20
C VAL A 329 5.57 8.25 -1.22
N VAL A 330 5.31 7.03 -0.74
CA VAL A 330 5.03 5.88 -1.60
C VAL A 330 3.76 6.12 -2.42
N GLU A 331 2.70 6.66 -1.81
CA GLU A 331 1.46 7.05 -2.48
C GLU A 331 1.71 8.04 -3.61
N ARG A 332 2.49 9.11 -3.38
CA ARG A 332 2.88 10.07 -4.44
C ARG A 332 3.66 9.42 -5.58
N MET A 333 4.56 8.50 -5.27
CA MET A 333 5.30 7.77 -6.30
C MET A 333 4.36 6.90 -7.14
N LEU A 334 3.40 6.23 -6.49
CA LEU A 334 2.40 5.39 -7.15
C LEU A 334 1.44 6.22 -8.02
N GLU A 335 0.92 7.35 -7.53
CA GLU A 335 0.08 8.29 -8.30
C GLU A 335 0.75 8.71 -9.61
N ASN A 336 2.07 8.89 -9.59
CA ASN A 336 2.86 9.37 -10.73
C ASN A 336 3.53 8.25 -11.55
N SER A 337 3.18 6.98 -11.29
CA SER A 337 3.68 5.81 -12.03
C SER A 337 2.80 5.37 -13.19
N GLY A 338 1.54 5.85 -13.25
CA GLY A 338 0.61 5.51 -14.32
C GLY A 338 0.11 4.06 -14.35
N GLY A 339 0.35 3.27 -13.29
CA GLY A 339 -0.14 1.88 -13.13
C GLY A 339 -1.58 1.74 -12.64
N ASP A 340 -2.14 0.52 -12.66
CA ASP A 340 -3.54 0.23 -12.24
C ASP A 340 -3.74 0.34 -10.70
N ILE A 341 -2.65 0.26 -9.94
CA ILE A 341 -2.57 0.38 -8.47
C ILE A 341 -2.83 1.82 -7.96
N THR A 342 -2.84 2.81 -8.85
CA THR A 342 -3.07 4.25 -8.55
C THR A 342 -4.41 4.56 -7.83
N THR A 343 -5.32 3.59 -7.69
CA THR A 343 -6.66 3.79 -7.11
C THR A 343 -6.79 3.37 -5.64
N VAL A 344 -5.75 2.79 -5.03
CA VAL A 344 -5.78 2.39 -3.62
C VAL A 344 -5.42 3.56 -2.72
N ASP A 345 -6.36 3.97 -1.84
CA ASP A 345 -6.13 5.01 -0.84
C ASP A 345 -5.26 4.46 0.32
N ILE A 346 -3.95 4.71 0.25
CA ILE A 346 -2.97 4.31 1.28
C ILE A 346 -3.00 5.29 2.46
N SER A 347 -3.76 6.40 2.38
CA SER A 347 -3.85 7.40 3.45
C SER A 347 -4.47 6.86 4.74
N LYS A 348 -5.10 5.67 4.75
CA LYS A 348 -5.62 5.01 5.95
C LYS A 348 -4.76 3.86 6.47
N VAL A 349 -3.72 3.50 5.72
CA VAL A 349 -2.74 2.49 6.11
C VAL A 349 -1.72 3.13 7.03
N THR A 350 -1.45 2.51 8.19
CA THR A 350 -0.41 2.97 9.10
C THR A 350 0.96 2.44 8.66
N ASP A 351 2.04 3.06 9.11
CA ASP A 351 3.39 2.55 8.81
C ASP A 351 3.59 1.10 9.31
N GLU A 352 2.95 0.70 10.41
CA GLU A 352 3.02 -0.68 10.92
C GLU A 352 2.31 -1.67 9.97
N ASP A 353 1.20 -1.23 9.39
CA ASP A 353 0.46 -2.01 8.40
C ASP A 353 1.27 -2.17 7.12
N LEU A 354 1.85 -1.07 6.64
CA LEU A 354 2.72 -1.07 5.46
C LEU A 354 3.97 -1.92 5.70
N ALA A 355 4.58 -1.83 6.87
CA ALA A 355 5.71 -2.68 7.27
C ALA A 355 5.36 -4.18 7.21
N SER A 356 4.16 -4.55 7.65
CA SER A 356 3.69 -5.94 7.60
C SER A 356 3.46 -6.41 6.17
N ILE A 357 2.95 -5.53 5.29
CA ILE A 357 2.74 -5.81 3.86
C ILE A 357 4.08 -5.95 3.12
N MET A 358 5.03 -5.04 3.35
CA MET A 358 6.36 -5.07 2.72
C MET A 358 7.15 -6.34 3.06
N ASN A 359 6.83 -7.04 4.15
CA ASN A 359 7.45 -8.34 4.46
C ASN A 359 7.04 -9.47 3.49
N VAL A 360 6.01 -9.27 2.66
CA VAL A 360 5.60 -10.25 1.63
C VAL A 360 5.57 -9.67 0.22
N VAL A 361 5.70 -8.36 0.06
CA VAL A 361 5.66 -7.67 -1.23
C VAL A 361 7.02 -7.06 -1.53
N GLU A 362 7.53 -7.30 -2.74
CA GLU A 362 8.60 -6.50 -3.32
C GLU A 362 8.03 -5.78 -4.55
N LEU A 363 8.19 -4.45 -4.53
CA LEU A 363 7.63 -3.53 -5.52
C LEU A 363 8.76 -2.98 -6.38
N GLU A 364 8.60 -3.02 -7.70
CA GLU A 364 9.41 -2.26 -8.65
C GLU A 364 8.49 -1.25 -9.35
N LEU A 365 8.92 0.00 -9.45
CA LEU A 365 8.10 1.12 -9.92
C LEU A 365 8.90 2.04 -10.82
N SER A 366 8.36 2.41 -11.98
CA SER A 366 8.83 3.56 -12.76
C SER A 366 7.91 4.75 -12.50
N THR A 367 8.45 5.86 -12.02
CA THR A 367 7.66 7.08 -11.69
C THR A 367 8.23 8.31 -12.38
N ASP A 368 7.34 9.19 -12.86
CA ASP A 368 7.73 10.45 -13.49
C ASP A 368 8.13 11.48 -12.42
N THR A 369 9.42 11.71 -12.25
CA THR A 369 9.98 12.59 -11.20
C THR A 369 9.60 14.08 -11.34
N ARG A 370 8.93 14.48 -12.42
CA ARG A 370 8.53 15.87 -12.66
C ARG A 370 7.52 16.41 -11.66
N TRP A 371 6.76 15.57 -10.95
CA TRP A 371 5.83 16.02 -9.90
C TRP A 371 6.54 16.77 -8.77
N LEU A 372 7.83 16.51 -8.54
CA LEU A 372 8.62 17.26 -7.55
C LEU A 372 8.83 18.73 -7.94
N GLN A 373 8.82 19.04 -9.24
CA GLN A 373 8.89 20.43 -9.72
C GLN A 373 7.59 21.18 -9.44
N ASP A 374 6.45 20.48 -9.40
CA ASP A 374 5.15 21.08 -9.05
C ASP A 374 5.05 21.45 -7.56
N LEU A 375 6.03 21.04 -6.73
CA LEU A 375 6.12 21.43 -5.31
C LEU A 375 6.81 22.78 -5.09
N LEU A 376 7.48 23.31 -6.12
CA LEU A 376 8.19 24.58 -6.04
C LEU A 376 7.21 25.76 -6.24
N PRO A 377 7.31 26.82 -5.43
CA PRO A 377 6.57 28.06 -5.62
C PRO A 377 6.79 28.71 -6.99
N ASP A 378 5.78 29.44 -7.48
CA ASP A 378 5.79 30.09 -8.81
C ASP A 378 6.86 31.20 -8.93
N ASP A 379 7.31 31.78 -7.81
CA ASP A 379 8.31 32.85 -7.72
C ASP A 379 9.76 32.32 -7.65
N MET A 380 9.95 31.01 -7.70
CA MET A 380 11.28 30.41 -7.75
C MET A 380 11.87 30.49 -9.17
N PRO A 381 13.16 30.85 -9.30
CA PRO A 381 13.84 30.80 -10.59
C PRO A 381 14.04 29.35 -11.05
N SER A 382 14.72 29.18 -12.19
CA SER A 382 15.15 27.87 -12.70
C SER A 382 15.82 27.01 -11.61
N THR A 383 15.11 26.03 -11.06
CA THR A 383 15.53 25.29 -9.87
C THR A 383 15.51 23.78 -10.09
N GLU A 384 16.62 23.11 -9.78
CA GLU A 384 16.69 21.65 -9.71
C GLU A 384 16.39 21.20 -8.28
N LEU A 385 15.54 20.20 -8.11
CA LEU A 385 15.17 19.67 -6.80
C LEU A 385 15.60 18.20 -6.68
N THR A 386 16.29 17.89 -5.59
CA THR A 386 16.62 16.52 -5.19
C THR A 386 15.98 16.22 -3.84
N LEU A 387 15.22 15.14 -3.76
CA LEU A 387 14.72 14.59 -2.50
C LEU A 387 15.55 13.37 -2.11
N THR A 388 16.23 13.44 -0.97
CA THR A 388 16.93 12.29 -0.37
C THR A 388 16.17 11.82 0.87
N LEU A 389 15.54 10.66 0.80
CA LEU A 389 14.80 10.05 1.90
C LEU A 389 15.61 8.91 2.53
N HIS A 390 16.00 9.06 3.80
CA HIS A 390 16.50 7.95 4.61
C HIS A 390 15.33 7.09 5.09
N LEU A 391 15.35 5.83 4.70
CA LEU A 391 14.26 4.89 4.95
C LEU A 391 14.22 4.41 6.41
N PRO A 392 13.02 4.10 6.95
CA PRO A 392 12.88 3.48 8.26
C PRO A 392 13.39 2.03 8.25
N GLU A 393 13.71 1.49 9.43
CA GLU A 393 14.32 0.15 9.58
C GLU A 393 13.48 -1.03 9.02
N TRP A 394 12.19 -0.82 8.73
CA TRP A 394 11.29 -1.85 8.25
C TRP A 394 11.20 -1.98 6.72
N ILE A 395 11.73 -1.01 5.97
CA ILE A 395 11.76 -1.01 4.49
C ILE A 395 13.17 -0.74 3.99
N GLU A 396 13.54 -1.39 2.88
CA GLU A 396 14.81 -1.16 2.19
C GLU A 396 14.58 -0.96 0.71
N SER A 397 15.46 -0.18 0.08
CA SER A 397 15.48 -0.08 -1.37
C SER A 397 16.19 -1.28 -2.00
N THR A 398 15.60 -1.85 -3.05
CA THR A 398 16.22 -2.91 -3.83
C THR A 398 17.16 -2.37 -4.92
N ILE A 399 17.15 -1.05 -5.17
CA ILE A 399 17.95 -0.36 -6.17
C ILE A 399 18.89 0.64 -5.50
N GLY A 400 20.20 0.45 -5.67
CA GLY A 400 21.20 1.39 -5.14
C GLY A 400 21.55 1.14 -3.68
N ASP A 401 21.43 2.16 -2.83
CA ASP A 401 21.68 2.05 -1.38
C ASP A 401 20.40 1.59 -0.67
N PRO A 402 20.43 0.49 0.11
CA PRO A 402 19.23 -0.05 0.73
C PRO A 402 18.60 0.89 1.77
N SER A 403 19.35 1.84 2.31
CA SER A 403 18.90 2.73 3.39
C SER A 403 18.38 4.09 2.90
N THR A 404 18.51 4.40 1.61
CA THR A 404 18.18 5.73 1.10
C THR A 404 17.55 5.68 -0.28
N ILE A 405 16.64 6.61 -0.52
CA ILE A 405 16.05 6.86 -1.84
C ILE A 405 16.39 8.28 -2.27
N VAL A 406 16.87 8.41 -3.49
CA VAL A 406 17.21 9.71 -4.09
C VAL A 406 16.34 9.90 -5.31
N ILE A 407 15.49 10.93 -5.28
CA ILE A 407 14.66 11.34 -6.41
C ILE A 407 15.20 12.68 -6.91
N THR A 408 15.59 12.75 -8.18
CA THR A 408 16.11 13.99 -8.77
C THR A 408 15.16 14.48 -9.84
N ALA A 409 14.74 15.74 -9.72
CA ALA A 409 13.88 16.41 -10.67
C ALA A 409 14.65 17.58 -11.32
N PRO A 410 15.31 17.35 -12.48
CA PRO A 410 16.09 18.37 -13.15
C PRO A 410 15.21 19.38 -13.91
N VAL A 411 15.68 20.62 -14.05
CA VAL A 411 14.99 21.70 -14.79
C VAL A 411 14.70 21.31 -16.24
N THR A 412 15.62 20.58 -16.88
CA THR A 412 15.44 20.12 -18.26
C THR A 412 15.83 18.65 -18.41
N GLY A 413 15.00 17.88 -19.12
CA GLY A 413 15.30 16.49 -19.45
C GLY A 413 14.99 15.46 -18.36
N GLY A 414 14.17 15.82 -17.36
CA GLY A 414 13.64 14.87 -16.38
C GLY A 414 12.69 13.85 -17.02
N GLY A 415 12.81 12.60 -16.60
CA GLY A 415 12.03 11.47 -17.11
C GLY A 415 11.58 10.52 -16.00
N GLU A 416 11.15 9.34 -16.43
CA GLU A 416 10.86 8.19 -15.58
C GLU A 416 12.14 7.73 -14.84
N GLN A 417 12.04 7.54 -13.53
CA GLN A 417 13.07 6.93 -12.69
C GLN A 417 12.52 5.66 -12.05
N ASP A 418 13.34 4.61 -12.06
CA ASP A 418 13.00 3.32 -11.47
C ASP A 418 13.33 3.31 -9.97
N PHE A 419 12.39 2.81 -9.17
CA PHE A 419 12.48 2.61 -7.74
C PHE A 419 12.12 1.17 -7.41
N GLY A 420 12.71 0.64 -6.34
CA GLY A 420 12.40 -0.70 -5.87
C GLY A 420 12.41 -0.75 -4.35
N PHE A 421 11.45 -1.47 -3.78
CA PHE A 421 11.17 -1.53 -2.34
C PHE A 421 10.89 -2.94 -1.88
N ALA A 422 11.43 -3.31 -0.73
CA ALA A 422 11.11 -4.55 -0.04
C ALA A 422 11.15 -4.37 1.49
N GLY A 423 10.46 -5.23 2.23
CA GLY A 423 10.56 -5.26 3.70
C GLY A 423 11.88 -5.87 4.17
N THR A 424 12.45 -5.34 5.25
CA THR A 424 13.72 -5.86 5.81
C THR A 424 13.57 -7.23 6.49
N ARG A 425 12.33 -7.66 6.78
CA ARG A 425 12.00 -8.94 7.43
C ARG A 425 11.08 -9.79 6.56
N ILE A 426 11.57 -10.19 5.40
CA ILE A 426 10.84 -11.03 4.46
C ILE A 426 10.32 -12.30 5.16
N PHE A 427 9.04 -12.59 4.98
CA PHE A 427 8.38 -13.79 5.51
C PHE A 427 8.99 -15.06 4.90
N ASP A 428 9.59 -15.90 5.74
CA ASP A 428 10.06 -17.21 5.32
C ASP A 428 8.89 -18.20 5.29
N TRP A 429 8.26 -18.34 4.13
CA TRP A 429 7.20 -19.33 3.94
C TRP A 429 7.74 -20.76 3.75
N ARG A 430 9.06 -20.98 3.61
CA ARG A 430 9.63 -22.30 3.25
C ARG A 430 9.81 -23.23 4.44
N HIS A 431 8.79 -23.32 5.29
CA HIS A 431 8.73 -24.29 6.38
C HIS A 431 7.48 -25.18 6.27
N PRO A 432 7.55 -26.41 6.80
CA PRO A 432 6.40 -27.29 6.92
C PRO A 432 5.46 -26.81 8.04
N ILE A 433 4.20 -27.23 7.97
CA ILE A 433 3.17 -26.98 8.97
C ILE A 433 2.60 -28.33 9.39
N CYS A 434 2.57 -28.58 10.71
CA CYS A 434 2.09 -29.81 11.32
C CYS A 434 1.07 -29.47 12.41
N LEU A 435 0.17 -30.41 12.73
CA LEU A 435 -0.84 -30.22 13.76
C LEU A 435 -0.24 -30.20 15.19
N GLU A 436 0.65 -31.14 15.50
CA GLU A 436 1.11 -31.43 16.86
C GLU A 436 2.63 -31.67 16.97
N SER A 437 3.29 -32.11 15.90
CA SER A 437 4.71 -32.47 15.91
C SER A 437 5.61 -31.25 16.13
N ASP A 438 6.46 -31.33 17.15
CA ASP A 438 7.54 -30.38 17.42
C ASP A 438 8.88 -31.12 17.65
N PRO A 439 9.89 -30.97 16.77
CA PRO A 439 9.91 -30.11 15.59
C PRO A 439 9.11 -30.68 14.42
N CYS A 440 8.37 -29.81 13.71
CA CYS A 440 7.68 -30.15 12.47
C CYS A 440 8.68 -30.27 11.31
N GLY A 441 8.61 -31.39 10.58
CA GLY A 441 9.37 -31.65 9.35
C GLY A 441 8.50 -32.17 8.21
N ASP A 442 8.99 -32.13 6.97
CA ASP A 442 8.26 -32.60 5.77
C ASP A 442 7.88 -34.10 5.78
N ASN A 443 8.45 -34.88 6.71
CA ASN A 443 8.14 -36.31 6.89
C ASN A 443 7.33 -36.61 8.16
N SER A 444 6.78 -35.57 8.80
CA SER A 444 6.00 -35.75 10.03
C SER A 444 4.68 -36.47 9.72
N PRO A 445 4.21 -37.38 10.59
CA PRO A 445 2.98 -38.14 10.36
C PRO A 445 1.71 -37.27 10.35
N ASP A 446 1.80 -36.06 10.86
CA ASP A 446 0.74 -35.07 11.03
C ASP A 446 0.98 -33.81 10.19
N LEU A 447 1.73 -33.96 9.09
CA LEU A 447 1.99 -32.88 8.14
C LEU A 447 0.69 -32.39 7.50
N ILE A 448 0.39 -31.11 7.68
CA ILE A 448 -0.68 -30.41 6.97
C ILE A 448 -0.15 -29.99 5.60
N CYS A 449 0.98 -29.29 5.59
CA CYS A 449 1.60 -28.74 4.39
C CYS A 449 3.12 -28.86 4.44
N GLY A 450 3.71 -29.18 3.29
CA GLY A 450 5.17 -29.25 3.13
C GLY A 450 5.81 -27.88 2.89
N SER A 451 7.13 -27.81 3.09
CA SER A 451 7.95 -26.60 2.95
C SER A 451 7.91 -25.95 1.56
N ASN A 452 7.61 -26.72 0.51
CA ASN A 452 7.54 -26.23 -0.88
C ASN A 452 6.12 -25.83 -1.35
N GLN A 453 5.14 -25.83 -0.46
CA GLN A 453 3.75 -25.48 -0.80
C GLN A 453 3.49 -24.00 -0.48
N LYS A 454 3.29 -23.19 -1.53
CA LYS A 454 2.95 -21.76 -1.39
C LYS A 454 1.57 -21.56 -0.75
N THR A 455 0.58 -22.34 -1.17
CA THR A 455 -0.77 -22.34 -0.58
C THR A 455 -0.89 -23.47 0.44
N CYS A 456 -1.29 -23.13 1.67
CA CYS A 456 -1.56 -24.08 2.74
C CYS A 456 -2.91 -23.79 3.39
N VAL A 457 -3.84 -24.72 3.20
CA VAL A 457 -5.22 -24.62 3.69
C VAL A 457 -5.61 -25.98 4.25
N SER A 458 -5.92 -26.11 5.53
CA SER A 458 -6.43 -27.35 6.12
C SER A 458 -7.96 -27.33 6.19
N LEU A 459 -8.55 -28.51 6.26
CA LEU A 459 -9.97 -28.66 6.58
C LEU A 459 -10.07 -29.60 7.79
N ASP A 460 -10.84 -29.21 8.79
CA ASP A 460 -11.13 -30.00 9.98
C ASP A 460 -12.63 -30.28 10.01
N ILE A 461 -13.02 -31.55 9.95
CA ILE A 461 -14.43 -31.94 9.95
C ILE A 461 -14.72 -32.77 11.19
N GLU A 462 -15.64 -32.28 12.01
CA GLU A 462 -16.20 -33.02 13.13
C GLU A 462 -17.63 -33.46 12.77
N VAL A 463 -17.93 -34.75 12.96
CA VAL A 463 -19.24 -35.34 12.68
C VAL A 463 -19.74 -36.05 13.92
N ASP A 464 -20.88 -35.61 14.43
CA ASP A 464 -21.58 -36.30 15.50
C ASP A 464 -22.80 -37.05 14.96
N ILE A 465 -22.71 -38.38 14.89
CA ILE A 465 -23.83 -39.24 14.50
C ILE A 465 -24.74 -39.48 15.70
N GLU A 466 -25.82 -38.73 15.80
CA GLU A 466 -26.79 -38.85 16.89
C GLU A 466 -27.53 -40.20 16.86
N LYS A 467 -27.96 -40.64 15.67
CA LYS A 467 -28.83 -41.82 15.53
C LYS A 467 -28.60 -42.57 14.23
N PHE A 468 -28.65 -43.90 14.32
CA PHE A 468 -28.69 -44.82 13.20
C PHE A 468 -29.94 -45.70 13.31
N ALA A 469 -30.68 -45.93 12.23
CA ALA A 469 -31.89 -46.78 12.19
C ALA A 469 -31.98 -47.56 10.87
N ILE A 470 -32.54 -48.77 10.90
CA ILE A 470 -32.78 -49.59 9.69
C ILE A 470 -34.27 -49.90 9.60
N ARG A 471 -34.93 -49.44 8.53
CA ARG A 471 -36.33 -49.75 8.24
C ARG A 471 -36.42 -50.96 7.31
N GLU A 472 -36.71 -52.10 7.92
CA GLU A 472 -36.75 -53.42 7.27
C GLU A 472 -37.81 -53.54 6.16
N THR A 473 -38.97 -52.88 6.31
CA THR A 473 -40.07 -52.94 5.33
C THR A 473 -39.79 -52.22 4.01
N SER A 474 -38.86 -51.27 4.02
CA SER A 474 -38.47 -50.47 2.86
C SER A 474 -37.03 -50.74 2.42
N PHE A 475 -36.29 -51.62 3.13
CA PHE A 475 -34.85 -51.82 2.97
C PHE A 475 -34.09 -50.49 2.95
N THR A 476 -34.41 -49.61 3.91
CA THR A 476 -33.78 -48.28 4.02
C THR A 476 -33.05 -48.10 5.34
N ALA A 477 -31.78 -47.70 5.31
CA ALA A 477 -31.03 -47.21 6.47
C ALA A 477 -31.22 -45.70 6.60
N GLU A 478 -31.36 -45.18 7.82
CA GLU A 478 -31.46 -43.75 8.14
C GLU A 478 -30.38 -43.37 9.15
N VAL A 479 -29.60 -42.32 8.86
CA VAL A 479 -28.54 -41.77 9.70
C VAL A 479 -28.87 -40.32 10.00
N GLN A 480 -28.90 -39.95 11.27
CA GLN A 480 -29.05 -38.57 11.71
C GLN A 480 -27.72 -38.09 12.30
N PHE A 481 -27.20 -36.97 11.82
CA PHE A 481 -25.93 -36.40 12.27
C PHE A 481 -25.95 -34.87 12.34
N ASN A 482 -25.04 -34.35 13.15
CA ASN A 482 -24.58 -32.96 13.12
C ASN A 482 -23.16 -32.95 12.58
N ALA A 483 -22.77 -31.90 11.86
CA ALA A 483 -21.39 -31.73 11.42
C ALA A 483 -20.91 -30.30 11.62
N GLU A 484 -19.67 -30.16 12.04
CA GLU A 484 -18.92 -28.91 12.06
C GLU A 484 -17.74 -29.06 11.11
N VAL A 485 -17.58 -28.09 10.22
CA VAL A 485 -16.46 -28.03 9.29
C VAL A 485 -15.74 -26.73 9.53
N VAL A 486 -14.45 -26.78 9.79
CA VAL A 486 -13.61 -25.59 9.93
C VAL A 486 -12.58 -25.59 8.80
N LEU A 487 -12.63 -24.57 7.95
CA LEU A 487 -11.57 -24.28 6.99
C LEU A 487 -10.49 -23.46 7.69
N GLU A 488 -9.24 -23.91 7.62
CA GLU A 488 -8.11 -23.26 8.26
C GLU A 488 -7.11 -22.78 7.19
N ILE A 489 -7.03 -21.48 6.96
CA ILE A 489 -6.11 -20.90 5.99
C ILE A 489 -4.83 -20.48 6.74
N TYR A 490 -3.71 -21.12 6.43
CA TYR A 490 -2.40 -20.80 7.00
C TYR A 490 -1.67 -19.78 6.10
N ARG A 491 -1.63 -20.03 4.79
CA ARG A 491 -1.06 -19.11 3.80
C ARG A 491 -1.61 -19.31 2.39
N LEU A 492 -1.61 -18.26 1.58
CA LEU A 492 -2.10 -18.28 0.19
C LEU A 492 -1.00 -17.89 -0.79
N GLY A 493 -0.72 -18.76 -1.75
CA GLY A 493 0.21 -18.50 -2.85
C GLY A 493 -0.48 -17.87 -4.05
N ILE A 494 -0.89 -16.60 -3.90
CA ILE A 494 -1.57 -15.83 -4.94
C ILE A 494 -0.54 -15.41 -6.01
N ASP A 495 -0.94 -15.49 -7.28
CA ASP A 495 -0.17 -14.96 -8.41
C ASP A 495 -0.94 -13.76 -8.96
N LEU A 496 -0.35 -12.57 -8.87
CA LEU A 496 -0.97 -11.32 -9.31
C LEU A 496 -0.90 -11.16 -10.84
N GLY A 497 0.00 -11.90 -11.51
CA GLY A 497 0.17 -11.79 -12.97
C GLY A 497 0.74 -10.45 -13.45
N GLU A 498 1.30 -9.65 -12.55
CA GLU A 498 1.91 -8.35 -12.81
C GLU A 498 3.43 -8.47 -12.64
N ASP A 499 4.20 -8.02 -13.64
CA ASP A 499 5.65 -8.20 -13.67
C ASP A 499 6.37 -7.27 -12.67
N ASP A 500 5.76 -6.14 -12.32
CA ASP A 500 6.33 -5.07 -11.47
C ASP A 500 6.09 -5.30 -9.96
N ILE A 501 5.22 -6.26 -9.60
CA ILE A 501 4.91 -6.60 -8.21
C ILE A 501 5.19 -8.08 -7.97
N THR A 502 6.16 -8.36 -7.09
CA THR A 502 6.42 -9.74 -6.66
C THR A 502 5.80 -10.00 -5.30
N LEU A 503 4.83 -10.92 -5.27
CA LEU A 503 4.12 -11.31 -4.07
C LEU A 503 4.62 -12.66 -3.56
N GLN A 504 5.18 -12.68 -2.35
CA GLN A 504 5.41 -13.90 -1.57
C GLN A 504 4.09 -14.45 -1.02
N PRO A 505 4.01 -15.74 -0.67
CA PRO A 505 2.81 -16.32 -0.08
C PRO A 505 2.30 -15.52 1.12
N VAL A 506 1.03 -15.13 1.07
CA VAL A 506 0.38 -14.28 2.07
C VAL A 506 0.01 -15.12 3.29
N PRO A 507 0.60 -14.87 4.48
CA PRO A 507 0.31 -15.63 5.69
C PRO A 507 -1.00 -15.18 6.36
N ALA A 508 -1.55 -16.03 7.21
CA ALA A 508 -2.79 -15.80 7.94
C ALA A 508 -2.77 -14.51 8.80
N ASP A 509 -1.63 -14.16 9.41
CA ASP A 509 -1.50 -12.88 10.13
C ASP A 509 -1.80 -11.67 9.24
N LEU A 510 -1.32 -11.69 7.99
CA LEU A 510 -1.53 -10.58 7.06
C LEU A 510 -2.98 -10.52 6.57
N LEU A 511 -3.62 -11.68 6.34
CA LEU A 511 -5.05 -11.76 6.04
C LEU A 511 -5.89 -11.18 7.19
N ARG A 512 -5.55 -11.52 8.44
CA ARG A 512 -6.22 -10.95 9.62
C ARG A 512 -6.02 -9.44 9.70
N ARG A 513 -4.80 -8.97 9.43
CA ARG A 513 -4.49 -7.55 9.42
C ARG A 513 -5.30 -6.81 8.35
N ALA A 514 -5.44 -7.37 7.15
CA ALA A 514 -6.24 -6.79 6.07
C ALA A 514 -7.73 -6.62 6.48
N ILE A 515 -8.32 -7.62 7.15
CA ILE A 515 -9.69 -7.53 7.68
C ILE A 515 -9.82 -6.39 8.70
N VAL A 516 -8.87 -6.29 9.64
CA VAL A 516 -8.89 -5.24 10.68
C VAL A 516 -8.59 -3.85 10.11
N MET A 517 -7.77 -3.75 9.06
CA MET A 517 -7.59 -2.50 8.32
C MET A 517 -8.90 -2.08 7.66
N GLY A 518 -9.63 -3.04 7.09
CA GLY A 518 -10.95 -2.82 6.50
C GLY A 518 -11.98 -2.23 7.47
N ASP A 519 -11.94 -2.60 8.75
CA ASP A 519 -12.83 -2.02 9.78
C ASP A 519 -12.63 -0.52 10.01
N ARG A 520 -11.50 0.04 9.54
CA ARG A 520 -11.22 1.47 9.64
C ARG A 520 -11.87 2.27 8.51
N LEU A 521 -12.38 1.58 7.49
CA LEU A 521 -12.95 2.13 6.27
C LEU A 521 -14.44 1.77 6.19
N ASP A 522 -15.29 2.77 6.01
CA ASP A 522 -16.72 2.54 5.76
C ASP A 522 -16.88 1.89 4.36
N GLY A 523 -17.19 0.59 4.32
CA GLY A 523 -17.26 -0.22 3.10
C GLY A 523 -16.05 -1.14 2.86
N GLY A 524 -15.19 -1.33 3.86
CA GLY A 524 -14.08 -2.29 3.84
C GLY A 524 -12.81 -1.79 3.16
N LEU A 525 -11.80 -2.67 3.07
CA LEU A 525 -10.45 -2.32 2.60
C LEU A 525 -10.41 -1.70 1.19
N LEU A 526 -11.35 -2.08 0.32
CA LEU A 526 -11.42 -1.63 -1.07
C LEU A 526 -12.35 -0.43 -1.27
N ALA A 527 -12.90 0.13 -0.18
CA ALA A 527 -13.81 1.25 -0.24
C ALA A 527 -13.18 2.47 -0.93
N GLY A 528 -13.84 2.96 -1.97
CA GLY A 528 -13.38 4.14 -2.72
C GLY A 528 -12.33 3.85 -3.80
N SER A 529 -11.90 2.60 -3.96
CA SER A 529 -11.09 2.16 -5.10
C SER A 529 -11.97 1.65 -6.25
N ASP A 530 -11.42 1.59 -7.46
CA ASP A 530 -12.06 0.92 -8.61
C ASP A 530 -11.88 -0.61 -8.56
N LEU A 531 -11.17 -1.13 -7.55
CA LEU A 531 -10.91 -2.55 -7.36
C LEU A 531 -12.09 -3.22 -6.66
N GLU A 532 -12.61 -4.27 -7.28
CA GLU A 532 -13.65 -5.15 -6.71
C GLU A 532 -13.04 -6.51 -6.35
N ALA A 533 -13.61 -7.20 -5.36
CA ALA A 533 -13.18 -8.55 -4.96
C ALA A 533 -14.29 -9.57 -5.26
N PRO A 534 -14.59 -9.86 -6.54
CA PRO A 534 -15.67 -10.76 -6.89
C PRO A 534 -15.32 -12.21 -6.55
N LEU A 535 -16.08 -12.80 -5.63
CA LEU A 535 -16.10 -14.23 -5.36
C LEU A 535 -17.15 -14.90 -6.25
N ASP A 536 -16.70 -15.58 -7.29
CA ASP A 536 -17.54 -16.40 -8.15
C ASP A 536 -17.69 -17.82 -7.56
N LEU A 537 -18.92 -18.18 -7.20
CA LEU A 537 -19.28 -19.52 -6.70
C LEU A 537 -19.62 -20.50 -7.83
N GLY A 538 -19.55 -20.07 -9.10
CA GLY A 538 -20.03 -20.82 -10.27
C GLY A 538 -21.56 -20.89 -10.36
N VAL A 539 -22.27 -20.24 -9.44
CA VAL A 539 -23.73 -20.14 -9.35
C VAL A 539 -24.16 -18.73 -9.00
N GLY A 540 -25.24 -18.26 -9.62
CA GLY A 540 -25.73 -16.89 -9.43
C GLY A 540 -24.79 -15.82 -10.00
N GLU A 541 -24.91 -14.59 -9.51
CA GLU A 541 -23.97 -13.50 -9.81
C GLU A 541 -22.78 -13.54 -8.82
N PRO A 542 -21.56 -13.17 -9.22
CA PRO A 542 -20.43 -13.09 -8.30
C PRO A 542 -20.76 -12.25 -7.06
N ILE A 543 -20.29 -12.66 -5.88
CA ILE A 543 -20.46 -11.92 -4.64
C ILE A 543 -19.29 -10.95 -4.51
N ASP A 544 -19.54 -9.66 -4.45
CA ASP A 544 -18.47 -8.70 -4.14
C ASP A 544 -18.16 -8.76 -2.64
N VAL A 545 -16.92 -9.13 -2.32
CA VAL A 545 -16.51 -9.39 -0.93
C VAL A 545 -15.99 -8.12 -0.30
N GLU A 546 -16.71 -7.62 0.70
CA GLU A 546 -16.21 -6.57 1.57
C GLU A 546 -15.17 -7.15 2.54
N ILE A 547 -13.92 -6.69 2.44
CA ILE A 547 -12.84 -7.08 3.35
C ILE A 547 -12.94 -6.22 4.62
N SER A 548 -13.72 -6.68 5.59
CA SER A 548 -13.86 -6.13 6.94
C SER A 548 -14.47 -7.20 7.86
N ASN A 549 -14.43 -7.06 9.19
CA ASN A 549 -15.08 -8.03 10.08
C ASN A 549 -16.59 -8.12 9.78
N LEU A 550 -17.24 -6.98 9.53
CA LEU A 550 -18.65 -6.92 9.13
C LEU A 550 -18.87 -7.57 7.75
N GLY A 551 -18.00 -7.26 6.79
CA GLY A 551 -18.06 -7.81 5.43
C GLY A 551 -17.90 -9.32 5.40
N MET A 552 -17.01 -9.87 6.21
CA MET A 552 -16.84 -11.32 6.35
C MET A 552 -18.05 -11.98 7.02
N GLU A 553 -18.69 -11.33 8.00
CA GLU A 553 -19.96 -11.81 8.58
C GLU A 553 -21.10 -11.80 7.53
N MET A 554 -21.23 -10.73 6.75
CA MET A 554 -22.21 -10.61 5.66
C MET A 554 -21.96 -11.64 4.54
N LEU A 555 -20.70 -11.89 4.18
CA LEU A 555 -20.32 -12.96 3.26
C LEU A 555 -20.81 -14.31 3.78
N GLY A 556 -20.77 -14.51 5.11
CA GLY A 556 -21.35 -15.67 5.76
C GLY A 556 -22.83 -15.86 5.54
N GLU A 557 -23.60 -14.81 5.77
CA GLU A 557 -25.05 -14.81 5.55
C GLU A 557 -25.39 -15.06 4.08
N GLU A 558 -24.65 -14.44 3.15
CA GLU A 558 -24.86 -14.62 1.71
C GLU A 558 -24.53 -16.05 1.26
N LEU A 559 -23.41 -16.63 1.73
CA LEU A 559 -23.05 -18.03 1.46
C LEU A 559 -24.06 -19.01 2.08
N GLU A 560 -24.61 -18.71 3.27
CA GLU A 560 -25.67 -19.50 3.87
C GLU A 560 -26.93 -19.48 2.99
N MET A 561 -27.37 -18.30 2.52
CA MET A 561 -28.53 -18.15 1.64
C MET A 561 -28.35 -18.87 0.29
N ARG A 562 -27.15 -18.81 -0.31
CA ARG A 562 -26.85 -19.43 -1.61
C ARG A 562 -26.42 -20.88 -1.53
N SER A 563 -26.18 -21.41 -0.33
CA SER A 563 -25.71 -22.79 -0.14
C SER A 563 -26.56 -23.82 -0.89
N GLY A 564 -27.88 -23.63 -0.94
CA GLY A 564 -28.79 -24.51 -1.68
C GLY A 564 -28.55 -24.53 -3.20
N GLU A 565 -28.22 -23.37 -3.80
CA GLU A 565 -27.95 -23.25 -5.23
C GLU A 565 -26.59 -23.87 -5.60
N VAL A 566 -25.57 -23.63 -4.77
CA VAL A 566 -24.24 -24.24 -4.92
C VAL A 566 -24.36 -25.77 -4.88
N ILE A 567 -25.12 -26.30 -3.91
CA ILE A 567 -25.34 -27.74 -3.77
C ILE A 567 -26.13 -28.33 -4.96
N GLU A 568 -27.11 -27.60 -5.51
CA GLU A 568 -27.87 -28.06 -6.67
C GLU A 568 -27.02 -28.11 -7.94
N ALA A 569 -26.09 -27.17 -8.11
CA ALA A 569 -25.21 -27.09 -9.29
C ALA A 569 -24.19 -28.22 -9.39
N GLU A 570 -23.74 -28.78 -8.26
CA GLU A 570 -22.89 -29.99 -8.23
C GLU A 570 -23.58 -31.22 -8.86
N GLY A 571 -24.92 -31.24 -8.87
CA GLY A 571 -25.72 -32.28 -9.53
C GLY A 571 -25.75 -33.64 -8.82
N PRO A 572 -26.48 -34.63 -9.36
CA PRO A 572 -26.53 -35.97 -8.80
C PRO A 572 -25.21 -36.71 -9.05
N PHE A 573 -24.73 -37.40 -8.02
CA PHE A 573 -23.49 -38.17 -8.07
C PHE A 573 -23.75 -39.66 -8.27
N GLU A 574 -22.93 -40.33 -9.09
CA GLU A 574 -22.91 -41.78 -9.27
C GLU A 574 -21.48 -42.32 -9.09
N THR A 575 -21.27 -43.24 -8.15
CA THR A 575 -20.01 -44.00 -8.03
C THR A 575 -20.26 -45.50 -8.12
N VAL A 576 -19.27 -46.25 -8.61
CA VAL A 576 -19.33 -47.70 -8.72
C VAL A 576 -18.31 -48.32 -7.77
N GLN A 577 -18.78 -49.09 -6.80
CA GLN A 577 -17.93 -49.77 -5.82
C GLN A 577 -18.16 -51.28 -5.86
N ASP A 578 -17.08 -52.07 -5.86
CA ASP A 578 -17.15 -53.53 -5.82
C ASP A 578 -16.79 -54.03 -4.41
N PHE A 579 -17.81 -54.51 -3.69
CA PHE A 579 -17.68 -55.03 -2.33
C PHE A 579 -17.28 -56.52 -2.29
N GLY A 580 -16.63 -57.03 -3.34
CA GLY A 580 -16.28 -58.45 -3.46
C GLY A 580 -17.48 -59.35 -3.82
N MET A 581 -18.61 -58.74 -4.20
CA MET A 581 -19.84 -59.41 -4.63
C MET A 581 -20.32 -58.94 -6.03
N GLY A 582 -19.53 -58.11 -6.72
CA GLY A 582 -19.87 -57.47 -8.00
C GLY A 582 -19.95 -55.94 -7.89
N PRO A 583 -19.90 -55.20 -9.01
CA PRO A 583 -19.98 -53.73 -9.01
C PRO A 583 -21.40 -53.27 -8.66
N TYR A 584 -21.52 -52.49 -7.59
CA TYR A 584 -22.74 -51.80 -7.19
C TYR A 584 -22.64 -50.33 -7.58
N SER A 585 -23.70 -49.75 -8.12
CA SER A 585 -23.79 -48.30 -8.32
C SER A 585 -24.45 -47.64 -7.11
N ILE A 586 -23.79 -46.61 -6.60
CA ILE A 586 -24.28 -45.75 -5.53
C ILE A 586 -24.65 -44.43 -6.19
N SER A 587 -25.94 -44.09 -6.16
CA SER A 587 -26.46 -42.83 -6.71
C SER A 587 -27.01 -41.95 -5.60
N ALA A 588 -26.75 -40.65 -5.66
CA ALA A 588 -27.31 -39.69 -4.70
C ALA A 588 -27.91 -38.46 -5.39
N SER A 589 -29.07 -38.01 -4.88
CA SER A 589 -29.80 -36.86 -5.42
C SER A 589 -29.90 -35.73 -4.40
N LEU A 590 -29.41 -34.55 -4.78
CA LEU A 590 -29.30 -33.35 -3.93
C LEU A 590 -30.48 -32.36 -4.09
N ILE A 591 -31.58 -32.75 -4.75
CA ILE A 591 -32.57 -31.82 -5.35
C ILE A 591 -33.70 -31.38 -4.37
N ARG A 592 -33.70 -31.80 -3.09
CA ARG A 592 -34.83 -31.51 -2.14
C ARG A 592 -34.42 -31.39 -0.66
N LEU A 593 -33.48 -30.51 -0.35
CA LEU A 593 -32.92 -30.41 1.00
C LEU A 593 -33.31 -29.07 1.67
N SER A 594 -33.65 -29.12 2.96
CA SER A 594 -33.82 -27.94 3.83
C SER A 594 -32.70 -27.98 4.87
N THR A 595 -31.57 -27.37 4.55
CA THR A 595 -30.43 -27.18 5.46
C THR A 595 -30.12 -25.69 5.51
N SER A 596 -29.99 -25.15 6.72
CA SER A 596 -29.51 -23.78 6.99
C SER A 596 -28.15 -23.91 7.68
N PRO A 597 -27.05 -24.00 6.91
CA PRO A 597 -25.71 -24.06 7.50
C PRO A 597 -25.40 -22.71 8.15
N SER A 598 -25.16 -22.66 9.45
CA SER A 598 -24.75 -21.40 10.09
C SER A 598 -23.26 -21.18 9.84
N LEU A 599 -22.90 -20.06 9.22
CA LEU A 599 -21.50 -19.70 8.95
C LEU A 599 -20.98 -18.70 10.00
N GLY A 600 -19.80 -18.97 10.55
CA GLY A 600 -19.18 -18.14 11.59
C GLY A 600 -17.73 -17.82 11.25
N PHE A 601 -17.44 -16.52 11.19
CA PHE A 601 -16.10 -15.99 10.91
C PHE A 601 -15.34 -15.63 12.19
N GLY A 602 -16.08 -15.34 13.27
CA GLY A 602 -15.51 -14.79 14.51
C GLY A 602 -15.00 -13.36 14.32
N GLU A 603 -14.79 -12.66 15.43
CA GLU A 603 -14.16 -11.33 15.38
C GLU A 603 -12.65 -11.50 15.23
N THR A 604 -12.11 -10.97 14.13
CA THR A 604 -10.68 -10.93 13.85
C THR A 604 -10.07 -9.75 14.57
N THR A 605 -8.97 -9.98 15.28
CA THR A 605 -8.22 -8.93 15.98
C THR A 605 -6.84 -8.75 15.39
N MET A 606 -6.28 -7.55 15.57
CA MET A 606 -4.97 -7.19 15.03
C MET A 606 -3.88 -8.05 15.67
N PRO A 607 -2.93 -8.60 14.88
CA PRO A 607 -1.71 -9.17 15.41
C PRO A 607 -0.97 -8.15 16.28
N SER A 608 -0.31 -8.60 17.34
CA SER A 608 0.33 -7.70 18.33
C SER A 608 1.61 -7.00 17.85
N ASN A 609 2.16 -7.40 16.70
CA ASN A 609 3.39 -6.87 16.11
C ASN A 609 3.32 -6.88 14.57
N SER A 610 4.30 -6.25 13.92
CA SER A 610 4.46 -6.22 12.47
C SER A 610 5.11 -7.48 11.87
N GLU A 611 5.52 -8.43 12.72
CA GLU A 611 6.02 -9.72 12.24
C GLU A 611 4.83 -10.57 11.77
N VAL A 612 4.95 -11.10 10.57
CA VAL A 612 3.93 -11.95 9.96
C VAL A 612 4.27 -13.41 10.17
N SER A 613 3.28 -14.21 10.56
CA SER A 613 3.38 -15.66 10.73
C SER A 613 2.14 -16.35 10.16
N ASP A 614 2.33 -17.59 9.72
CA ASP A 614 1.27 -18.52 9.34
C ASP A 614 0.97 -19.54 10.44
N SER A 615 1.56 -19.42 11.65
CA SER A 615 1.41 -20.41 12.72
C SER A 615 -0.01 -20.54 13.27
N ILE A 616 -0.80 -19.45 13.24
CA ILE A 616 -2.20 -19.43 13.66
C ILE A 616 -3.07 -19.22 12.42
N PRO A 617 -3.83 -20.23 11.97
CA PRO A 617 -4.63 -20.12 10.76
C PRO A 617 -5.81 -19.17 10.96
N LEU A 618 -6.26 -18.58 9.84
CA LEU A 618 -7.55 -17.93 9.75
C LEU A 618 -8.64 -19.02 9.62
N ARG A 619 -9.62 -19.02 10.52
CA ARG A 619 -10.59 -20.12 10.64
C ARG A 619 -11.98 -19.68 10.18
N PHE A 620 -12.59 -20.47 9.30
CA PHE A 620 -13.96 -20.26 8.83
C PHE A 620 -14.80 -21.48 9.19
N GLY A 621 -15.74 -21.32 10.11
CA GLY A 621 -16.53 -22.41 10.67
C GLY A 621 -17.91 -22.51 10.02
N PHE A 622 -18.24 -23.68 9.47
CA PHE A 622 -19.53 -24.05 8.89
C PHE A 622 -20.17 -25.09 9.80
N ARG A 623 -21.40 -24.86 10.27
CA ARG A 623 -22.11 -25.81 11.13
C ARG A 623 -23.41 -26.29 10.50
N ILE A 624 -23.58 -27.61 10.44
CA ILE A 624 -24.72 -28.30 9.85
C ILE A 624 -25.48 -29.01 10.97
N GLU A 625 -26.71 -28.54 11.24
CA GLU A 625 -27.56 -29.11 12.30
C GLU A 625 -28.54 -30.17 11.76
N ARG A 626 -28.71 -31.27 12.51
CA ARG A 626 -29.78 -32.28 12.44
C ARG A 626 -30.12 -32.77 11.04
N THR A 627 -29.09 -33.22 10.33
CA THR A 627 -29.22 -33.72 8.97
C THR A 627 -29.60 -35.20 8.96
N VAL A 628 -30.57 -35.59 8.13
CA VAL A 628 -31.00 -36.99 7.99
C VAL A 628 -30.65 -37.53 6.61
N VAL A 629 -29.79 -38.54 6.56
CA VAL A 629 -29.42 -39.30 5.36
C VAL A 629 -30.17 -40.61 5.34
N THR A 630 -30.81 -40.93 4.23
CA THR A 630 -31.51 -42.20 4.03
C THR A 630 -30.91 -42.96 2.85
N ALA A 631 -30.44 -44.19 3.06
CA ALA A 631 -29.93 -45.07 2.01
C ALA A 631 -30.92 -46.19 1.76
N ALA A 632 -31.37 -46.38 0.52
CA ALA A 632 -32.36 -47.38 0.11
C ALA A 632 -31.79 -48.35 -0.94
N LEU A 633 -32.01 -49.65 -0.78
CA LEU A 633 -31.65 -50.64 -1.79
C LEU A 633 -32.73 -50.71 -2.89
N ARG A 634 -32.35 -50.49 -4.15
CA ARG A 634 -33.28 -50.52 -5.30
C ARG A 634 -32.73 -51.39 -6.44
N GLY A 635 -32.87 -52.71 -6.29
CA GLY A 635 -32.34 -53.67 -7.28
C GLY A 635 -30.86 -53.97 -7.00
N ASP A 636 -30.00 -53.84 -8.01
CA ASP A 636 -28.52 -53.93 -7.88
C ASP A 636 -27.89 -52.55 -7.55
N ASP A 637 -28.71 -51.51 -7.38
CA ASP A 637 -28.27 -50.13 -7.11
C ASP A 637 -28.66 -49.70 -5.68
N ILE A 638 -27.79 -48.91 -5.04
CA ILE A 638 -28.05 -48.27 -3.75
C ILE A 638 -28.43 -46.81 -4.03
N ASP A 639 -29.69 -46.46 -3.77
CA ASP A 639 -30.24 -45.10 -3.87
C ASP A 639 -30.05 -44.39 -2.53
N ILE A 640 -29.02 -43.55 -2.42
CA ILE A 640 -28.73 -42.75 -1.22
C ILE A 640 -29.40 -41.38 -1.37
N LYS A 641 -30.46 -41.16 -0.60
CA LYS A 641 -31.04 -39.82 -0.40
C LYS A 641 -30.38 -39.21 0.81
N ALA A 642 -29.25 -38.57 0.58
CA ALA A 642 -28.54 -37.82 1.58
C ALA A 642 -29.00 -36.36 1.57
N GLN A 643 -29.31 -35.80 2.75
CA GLN A 643 -29.08 -34.38 2.99
C GLN A 643 -27.58 -34.23 3.29
N PRO A 644 -26.77 -33.51 2.48
CA PRO A 644 -25.98 -32.42 3.08
C PRO A 644 -25.38 -31.38 2.08
N ALA A 645 -24.66 -30.40 2.64
CA ALA A 645 -23.55 -29.71 1.98
C ALA A 645 -22.46 -30.70 1.53
N SER A 646 -21.69 -30.35 0.51
CA SER A 646 -20.69 -31.19 -0.21
C SER A 646 -19.79 -32.08 0.67
N ILE A 647 -19.50 -31.69 1.91
CA ILE A 647 -18.64 -32.40 2.85
C ILE A 647 -19.34 -33.57 3.56
N GLY A 648 -20.62 -33.41 3.93
CA GLY A 648 -21.41 -34.49 4.53
C GLY A 648 -21.61 -35.67 3.58
N PHE A 649 -21.36 -35.47 2.28
CA PHE A 649 -21.46 -36.49 1.25
C PHE A 649 -20.29 -37.49 1.28
N ALA A 650 -19.05 -37.01 1.49
CA ALA A 650 -17.89 -37.89 1.67
C ALA A 650 -18.06 -38.81 2.89
N ILE A 651 -18.62 -38.25 3.96
CA ILE A 651 -18.94 -38.92 5.22
C ILE A 651 -20.10 -39.92 5.03
N ALA A 652 -21.18 -39.50 4.36
CA ALA A 652 -22.32 -40.37 4.05
C ALA A 652 -21.93 -41.55 3.14
N ASN A 653 -21.01 -41.34 2.19
CA ASN A 653 -20.50 -42.39 1.31
C ASN A 653 -19.66 -43.42 2.08
N GLN A 654 -18.77 -42.97 2.97
CA GLN A 654 -18.01 -43.86 3.86
C GLN A 654 -18.91 -44.64 4.83
N MET A 655 -19.99 -44.02 5.32
CA MET A 655 -20.99 -44.69 6.16
C MET A 655 -21.84 -45.69 5.38
N ALA A 656 -22.28 -45.37 4.17
CA ALA A 656 -23.10 -46.28 3.36
C ALA A 656 -22.32 -47.53 2.91
N ALA A 657 -21.03 -47.38 2.59
CA ALA A 657 -20.11 -48.49 2.31
C ALA A 657 -19.90 -49.42 3.52
N ALA A 658 -20.10 -48.93 4.74
CA ALA A 658 -19.84 -49.67 5.98
C ALA A 658 -20.91 -50.70 6.37
N PHE A 659 -22.13 -50.66 5.82
CA PHE A 659 -23.29 -51.41 6.36
C PHE A 659 -23.92 -52.43 5.38
N GLY A 660 -23.11 -53.23 4.68
CA GLY A 660 -23.56 -54.32 3.80
C GLY A 660 -24.59 -55.30 4.42
N SER A 661 -25.25 -56.11 3.56
CA SER A 661 -26.43 -56.92 3.94
C SER A 661 -26.17 -57.96 5.05
N PRO A 662 -27.13 -58.19 5.98
CA PRO A 662 -26.92 -58.98 7.19
C PRO A 662 -26.97 -60.51 6.98
N ILE A 663 -26.07 -61.25 7.66
CA ILE A 663 -26.15 -62.70 7.91
C ILE A 663 -26.07 -62.93 9.43
N LEU A 664 -26.91 -63.83 9.97
CA LEU A 664 -27.17 -63.98 11.40
C LEU A 664 -26.19 -64.95 12.10
N THR A 665 -25.61 -64.56 13.24
CA THR A 665 -24.86 -65.46 14.16
C THR A 665 -25.28 -65.27 15.64
N ASN A 666 -24.65 -65.98 16.58
CA ASN A 666 -25.13 -66.17 17.97
C ASN A 666 -24.68 -65.11 19.00
N SER A 667 -23.93 -64.07 18.63
CA SER A 667 -23.46 -63.00 19.55
C SER A 667 -23.66 -61.57 19.06
N GLY A 668 -24.11 -61.38 17.82
CA GLY A 668 -24.49 -60.11 17.20
C GLY A 668 -24.85 -60.33 15.73
N ILE A 669 -25.13 -59.27 14.97
CA ILE A 669 -24.86 -59.31 13.52
C ILE A 669 -23.39 -58.91 13.37
N GLN A 670 -22.52 -59.92 13.32
CA GLN A 670 -21.12 -59.75 12.95
C GLN A 670 -20.97 -60.26 11.52
N VAL A 671 -20.39 -59.46 10.62
CA VAL A 671 -20.02 -59.92 9.28
C VAL A 671 -18.70 -60.69 9.40
N GLU A 672 -18.75 -61.92 9.91
CA GLU A 672 -17.56 -62.75 10.07
C GLU A 672 -16.94 -63.04 8.68
N GLY A 673 -15.80 -62.41 8.39
CA GLY A 673 -15.07 -62.51 7.12
C GLY A 673 -15.18 -61.30 6.17
N ALA A 674 -15.94 -60.25 6.51
CA ALA A 674 -15.91 -59.00 5.72
C ALA A 674 -15.04 -57.96 6.42
N GLU A 675 -13.84 -57.79 5.87
CA GLU A 675 -12.97 -56.65 6.11
C GLU A 675 -13.24 -55.65 4.99
N PHE A 676 -13.69 -54.45 5.34
CA PHE A 676 -13.95 -53.41 4.36
C PHE A 676 -12.66 -52.68 4.07
N PHE A 677 -12.37 -52.46 2.78
CA PHE A 677 -11.20 -51.70 2.33
C PHE A 677 -11.68 -50.41 1.66
N LEU A 678 -11.15 -49.29 2.13
CA LEU A 678 -11.38 -47.97 1.56
C LEU A 678 -10.04 -47.42 1.07
N GLU A 679 -9.94 -47.17 -0.23
CA GLU A 679 -8.81 -46.41 -0.77
C GLU A 679 -9.12 -44.92 -0.66
N VAL A 680 -8.28 -44.18 0.07
CA VAL A 680 -8.41 -42.74 0.25
C VAL A 680 -7.28 -42.04 -0.49
N THR A 681 -7.63 -41.25 -1.49
CA THR A 681 -6.67 -40.43 -2.24
C THR A 681 -6.38 -39.10 -1.52
N PRO A 682 -5.19 -38.54 -1.69
CA PRO A 682 -4.86 -37.20 -1.20
C PRO A 682 -5.69 -36.12 -1.90
N LEU A 683 -5.79 -34.94 -1.28
CA LEU A 683 -6.47 -33.78 -1.84
C LEU A 683 -5.49 -32.99 -2.73
N MET A 684 -5.94 -32.63 -3.93
CA MET A 684 -5.24 -31.68 -4.79
C MET A 684 -6.23 -30.93 -5.67
N GLU A 685 -6.37 -29.63 -5.43
CA GLU A 685 -7.32 -28.77 -6.13
C GLU A 685 -6.61 -27.51 -6.64
N HIS A 686 -6.97 -27.03 -7.83
CA HIS A 686 -6.42 -25.79 -8.37
C HIS A 686 -7.46 -24.69 -8.21
N THR A 687 -7.17 -23.71 -7.37
CA THR A 687 -8.04 -22.56 -7.13
C THR A 687 -7.40 -21.28 -7.66
N VAL A 688 -8.18 -20.21 -7.69
CA VAL A 688 -7.68 -18.85 -7.97
C VAL A 688 -6.67 -18.37 -6.92
N PHE A 689 -6.68 -18.96 -5.71
CA PHE A 689 -5.77 -18.66 -4.61
C PHE A 689 -4.55 -19.62 -4.55
N GLY A 690 -4.31 -20.35 -5.64
CA GLY A 690 -3.21 -21.29 -5.80
C GLY A 690 -3.63 -22.76 -5.70
N THR A 691 -2.65 -23.67 -5.65
CA THR A 691 -2.92 -25.12 -5.60
C THR A 691 -2.96 -25.62 -4.16
N ILE A 692 -4.11 -26.15 -3.74
CA ILE A 692 -4.29 -26.78 -2.42
C ILE A 692 -3.83 -28.23 -2.52
N ARG A 693 -2.99 -28.71 -1.58
CA ARG A 693 -2.42 -30.07 -1.55
C ARG A 693 -2.25 -30.64 -0.13
N SER A 694 -3.11 -30.20 0.77
CA SER A 694 -3.01 -30.36 2.21
C SER A 694 -3.75 -31.59 2.74
N SER A 695 -3.56 -31.88 4.03
CA SER A 695 -4.33 -32.91 4.73
C SER A 695 -5.70 -32.41 5.15
N LEU A 696 -6.70 -33.29 5.07
CA LEU A 696 -7.98 -33.16 5.73
C LEU A 696 -7.98 -33.99 7.02
N ARG A 697 -8.43 -33.38 8.13
CA ARG A 697 -8.72 -34.10 9.38
C ARG A 697 -10.23 -34.36 9.48
N MET A 698 -10.58 -35.59 9.83
CA MET A 698 -11.96 -36.01 10.03
C MET A 698 -12.10 -36.70 11.38
N GLU A 699 -12.99 -36.19 12.22
CA GLU A 699 -13.36 -36.74 13.51
C GLU A 699 -14.83 -37.18 13.49
N ILE A 700 -15.09 -38.47 13.70
CA ILE A 700 -16.43 -39.04 13.62
C ILE A 700 -16.80 -39.66 14.96
N HIS A 701 -17.80 -39.11 15.63
CA HIS A 701 -18.40 -39.68 16.83
C HIS A 701 -19.50 -40.68 16.44
N LEU A 702 -19.24 -41.96 16.67
CA LEU A 702 -20.18 -43.05 16.37
C LEU A 702 -21.30 -43.12 17.42
N PRO A 703 -22.53 -43.52 17.03
CA PRO A 703 -23.63 -43.69 17.97
C PRO A 703 -23.39 -44.95 18.83
N SER A 704 -23.95 -44.99 20.03
CA SER A 704 -23.81 -46.15 20.94
C SER A 704 -24.29 -47.50 20.37
N SER A 705 -25.11 -47.48 19.31
CA SER A 705 -25.66 -48.67 18.65
C SER A 705 -24.71 -49.35 17.65
N VAL A 706 -23.68 -48.64 17.19
CA VAL A 706 -22.69 -49.09 16.18
C VAL A 706 -21.31 -49.04 16.81
N ARG A 707 -20.53 -50.12 16.70
CA ARG A 707 -19.13 -50.15 17.12
C ARG A 707 -18.24 -50.65 15.99
N LEU A 708 -17.06 -50.05 15.84
CA LEU A 708 -15.96 -50.59 15.04
C LEU A 708 -15.14 -51.57 15.90
N LEU A 709 -14.89 -52.74 15.34
CA LEU A 709 -14.06 -53.79 15.95
C LEU A 709 -12.57 -53.61 15.60
N SER A 710 -12.30 -53.14 14.38
CA SER A 710 -10.96 -52.77 13.90
C SER A 710 -11.05 -51.54 13.00
N PHE A 711 -10.01 -50.71 13.04
CA PHE A 711 -9.76 -49.58 12.15
C PHE A 711 -8.25 -49.44 11.99
N GLU A 712 -7.71 -49.84 10.85
CA GLU A 712 -6.28 -49.79 10.56
C GLU A 712 -6.03 -49.06 9.24
N SER A 713 -5.18 -48.03 9.28
CA SER A 713 -4.66 -47.32 8.11
C SER A 713 -3.29 -47.87 7.73
N ARG A 714 -3.06 -48.17 6.44
CA ARG A 714 -1.75 -48.65 5.94
C ARG A 714 -0.64 -47.63 6.20
N MET A 715 -0.96 -46.35 6.12
CA MET A 715 -0.04 -45.24 6.39
C MET A 715 -0.01 -44.80 7.87
N GLY A 716 -0.85 -45.39 8.73
CA GLY A 716 -0.93 -45.05 10.15
C GLY A 716 -1.59 -43.69 10.41
N LEU A 717 -2.44 -43.20 9.50
CA LEU A 717 -3.08 -41.88 9.55
C LEU A 717 -4.42 -41.87 10.30
N GLY A 718 -4.76 -42.97 10.97
CA GLY A 718 -6.05 -43.19 11.59
C GLY A 718 -5.93 -43.76 12.99
N GLU A 719 -6.73 -43.24 13.91
CA GLU A 719 -6.84 -43.71 15.29
C GLU A 719 -8.30 -43.93 15.69
N LEU A 720 -8.54 -44.96 16.51
CA LEU A 720 -9.82 -45.26 17.10
C LEU A 720 -9.72 -45.05 18.62
N THR A 721 -10.43 -44.06 19.14
CA THR A 721 -10.49 -43.74 20.57
C THR A 721 -11.91 -43.94 21.12
N GLU A 722 -12.06 -43.93 22.46
CA GLU A 722 -13.37 -44.02 23.12
C GLU A 722 -13.51 -42.82 24.08
N VAL A 723 -14.44 -41.92 23.78
CA VAL A 723 -14.72 -40.70 24.54
C VAL A 723 -16.18 -40.76 25.00
N ASP A 724 -16.41 -40.58 26.31
CA ASP A 724 -17.76 -40.63 26.92
C ASP A 724 -18.59 -41.88 26.61
N GLY A 725 -17.93 -43.03 26.41
CA GLY A 725 -18.57 -44.32 26.10
C GLY A 725 -19.05 -44.45 24.66
N ARG A 726 -18.72 -43.48 23.79
CA ARG A 726 -18.88 -43.53 22.33
C ARG A 726 -17.51 -43.70 21.67
N GLN A 727 -17.46 -44.43 20.57
CA GLN A 727 -16.23 -44.54 19.78
C GLN A 727 -16.06 -43.30 18.91
N VAL A 728 -14.84 -42.78 18.86
CA VAL A 728 -14.45 -41.64 18.05
C VAL A 728 -13.37 -42.10 17.08
N VAL A 729 -13.62 -41.92 15.79
CA VAL A 729 -12.66 -42.21 14.72
C VAL A 729 -12.02 -40.89 14.34
N VAL A 730 -10.69 -40.79 14.47
CA VAL A 730 -9.92 -39.66 13.95
C VAL A 730 -9.10 -40.17 12.79
N TYR A 731 -9.32 -39.61 11.61
CA TYR A 731 -8.61 -39.99 10.39
C TYR A 731 -8.08 -38.76 9.66
N ARG A 732 -6.87 -38.87 9.11
CA ARG A 732 -6.19 -37.84 8.34
C ARG A 732 -5.97 -38.33 6.92
N THR A 733 -6.27 -37.51 5.92
CA THR A 733 -6.00 -37.89 4.53
C THR A 733 -4.50 -37.84 4.26
N PRO A 734 -3.98 -38.70 3.35
CA PRO A 734 -2.60 -38.57 2.91
C PRO A 734 -2.36 -37.23 2.19
N VAL A 735 -1.08 -36.83 2.13
CA VAL A 735 -0.63 -35.58 1.52
C VAL A 735 0.35 -35.84 0.38
N CYS A 736 0.45 -34.90 -0.56
CA CYS A 736 1.32 -35.02 -1.73
C CYS A 736 2.19 -33.76 -1.94
N PRO A 737 3.12 -33.47 -1.02
CA PRO A 737 3.85 -32.19 -1.00
C PRO A 737 4.68 -31.91 -2.27
N GLU A 738 5.29 -32.95 -2.85
CA GLU A 738 6.18 -32.82 -4.02
C GLU A 738 5.45 -32.97 -5.37
N ALA A 739 4.17 -33.34 -5.38
CA ALA A 739 3.46 -33.65 -6.63
C ALA A 739 3.08 -32.37 -7.38
N THR A 740 3.40 -32.29 -8.68
CA THR A 740 2.99 -31.16 -9.54
C THR A 740 1.75 -31.45 -10.38
N THR A 741 1.36 -32.73 -10.50
CA THR A 741 0.18 -33.16 -11.24
C THR A 741 -0.69 -34.11 -10.41
N TRP A 742 -2.01 -34.13 -10.67
CA TRP A 742 -2.94 -35.07 -10.01
C TRP A 742 -2.49 -36.53 -10.13
N THR A 743 -1.95 -36.92 -11.30
CA THR A 743 -1.46 -38.28 -11.54
C THR A 743 -0.28 -38.69 -10.65
N GLN A 744 0.53 -37.72 -10.21
CA GLN A 744 1.60 -37.96 -9.24
C GLN A 744 1.03 -37.97 -7.82
N CYS A 745 0.12 -37.04 -7.52
CA CYS A 745 -0.50 -36.93 -6.20
C CYS A 745 -1.33 -38.18 -5.86
N SER A 746 -2.16 -38.67 -6.77
CA SER A 746 -3.06 -39.81 -6.54
C SER A 746 -2.36 -41.13 -6.21
N MET A 747 -1.06 -41.26 -6.52
CA MET A 747 -0.27 -42.43 -6.14
C MET A 747 -0.01 -42.52 -4.62
N ASN A 748 -0.12 -41.41 -3.89
CA ASN A 748 0.02 -41.36 -2.44
C ASN A 748 -1.29 -41.75 -1.73
N SER A 749 -2.06 -42.69 -2.27
CA SER A 749 -3.31 -43.16 -1.64
C SER A 749 -3.03 -44.01 -0.40
N ASP A 750 -3.88 -43.85 0.61
CA ASP A 750 -3.91 -44.71 1.79
C ASP A 750 -4.98 -45.79 1.63
N LEU A 751 -4.73 -46.95 2.24
CA LEU A 751 -5.69 -48.05 2.29
C LEU A 751 -6.13 -48.23 3.73
N VAL A 752 -7.38 -47.88 4.00
CA VAL A 752 -8.01 -48.02 5.32
C VAL A 752 -8.81 -49.31 5.35
N SER A 753 -8.58 -50.13 6.38
CA SER A 753 -9.29 -51.38 6.62
C SER A 753 -10.09 -51.30 7.92
N TYR A 754 -11.36 -51.69 7.89
CA TYR A 754 -12.22 -51.62 9.07
C TYR A 754 -13.29 -52.72 9.13
N SER A 755 -13.77 -52.99 10.33
CA SER A 755 -14.84 -53.96 10.59
C SER A 755 -15.87 -53.43 11.57
N VAL A 756 -17.15 -53.71 11.29
CA VAL A 756 -18.30 -53.10 11.97
C VAL A 756 -19.12 -54.15 12.74
N GLU A 757 -19.54 -53.81 13.95
CA GLU A 757 -20.48 -54.57 14.78
C GLU A 757 -21.72 -53.73 15.10
N VAL A 758 -22.90 -54.32 14.91
CA VAL A 758 -24.18 -53.71 15.29
C VAL A 758 -24.74 -54.43 16.53
N SER A 759 -25.07 -53.68 17.57
CA SER A 759 -25.49 -54.25 18.86
C SER A 759 -26.84 -55.00 18.81
N TRP A 760 -26.98 -56.09 19.57
CA TRP A 760 -28.27 -56.82 19.69
C TRP A 760 -29.40 -55.98 20.27
N MET A 761 -29.09 -55.03 21.14
CA MET A 761 -30.09 -54.16 21.75
C MET A 761 -30.76 -53.27 20.69
N PHE A 762 -30.01 -52.85 19.68
CA PHE A 762 -30.52 -52.17 18.50
C PHE A 762 -31.43 -53.08 17.66
N VAL A 763 -30.95 -54.29 17.31
CA VAL A 763 -31.72 -55.27 16.52
C VAL A 763 -33.04 -55.66 17.20
N LEU A 764 -33.01 -55.90 18.52
CA LEU A 764 -34.19 -56.24 19.31
C LEU A 764 -35.12 -55.04 19.50
N GLY A 765 -34.60 -53.81 19.55
CA GLY A 765 -35.36 -52.56 19.63
C GLY A 765 -36.20 -52.33 18.37
N GLU A 766 -35.59 -52.47 17.17
CA GLU A 766 -36.29 -52.36 15.89
C GLU A 766 -37.31 -53.50 15.67
N LEU A 767 -37.00 -54.73 16.14
CA LEU A 767 -37.91 -55.89 16.05
C LEU A 767 -39.02 -55.91 17.12
N ALA A 768 -38.89 -55.17 18.23
CA ALA A 768 -39.82 -55.16 19.35
C ALA A 768 -41.28 -54.84 18.96
N PRO A 769 -41.60 -53.81 18.15
CA PRO A 769 -42.97 -53.53 17.73
C PRO A 769 -43.57 -54.69 16.91
N TYR A 770 -42.77 -55.38 16.09
CA TYR A 770 -43.22 -56.54 15.31
C TYR A 770 -43.47 -57.75 16.19
N LEU A 771 -42.56 -58.06 17.13
CA LEU A 771 -42.75 -59.09 18.15
C LEU A 771 -43.99 -58.80 19.00
N PHE A 772 -44.24 -57.53 19.35
CA PHE A 772 -45.43 -57.12 20.09
C PHE A 772 -46.72 -57.36 19.30
N VAL A 773 -46.77 -56.98 18.02
CA VAL A 773 -47.92 -57.24 17.12
C VAL A 773 -48.14 -58.75 16.94
N LEU A 774 -47.08 -59.53 16.79
CA LEU A 774 -47.15 -60.99 16.67
C LEU A 774 -47.67 -61.64 17.96
N LEU A 775 -47.18 -61.22 19.13
CA LEU A 775 -47.63 -61.70 20.44
C LEU A 775 -49.09 -61.32 20.71
N VAL A 776 -49.52 -60.11 20.36
CA VAL A 776 -50.93 -59.67 20.45
C VAL A 776 -51.81 -60.48 19.48
N GLY A 777 -51.36 -60.70 18.24
CA GLY A 777 -52.06 -61.53 17.25
C GLY A 777 -52.19 -63.00 17.67
N LEU A 778 -51.15 -63.58 18.25
CA LEU A 778 -51.13 -64.96 18.76
C LEU A 778 -51.99 -65.09 20.02
N GLY A 779 -51.96 -64.08 20.91
CA GLY A 779 -52.83 -63.94 22.07
C GLY A 779 -54.31 -63.88 21.68
N LEU A 780 -54.64 -63.11 20.64
CA LEU A 780 -56.00 -63.03 20.08
C LEU A 780 -56.44 -64.36 19.45
N LEU A 781 -55.56 -65.07 18.72
CA LEU A 781 -55.86 -66.39 18.15
C LEU A 781 -56.08 -67.47 19.22
N ILE A 782 -55.29 -67.47 20.30
CA ILE A 782 -55.44 -68.39 21.43
C ILE A 782 -56.73 -68.06 22.20
N SER A 783 -57.01 -66.78 22.44
CA SER A 783 -58.27 -66.28 23.00
C SER A 783 -59.48 -66.76 22.19
N ARG A 784 -59.43 -66.60 20.86
CA ARG A 784 -60.50 -67.02 19.93
C ARG A 784 -60.69 -68.54 19.93
N ARG A 785 -59.60 -69.31 19.97
CA ARG A 785 -59.66 -70.79 20.12
C ARG A 785 -60.21 -71.22 21.49
N ARG A 786 -59.92 -70.49 22.57
CA ARG A 786 -60.49 -70.76 23.89
C ARG A 786 -61.98 -70.43 23.94
N ARG A 787 -62.42 -69.29 23.38
CA ARG A 787 -63.86 -68.95 23.23
C ARG A 787 -64.63 -70.01 22.44
N LEU A 788 -64.12 -70.43 21.29
CA LEU A 788 -64.74 -71.48 20.47
C LEU A 788 -64.79 -72.85 21.16
N LYS A 789 -63.82 -73.17 22.04
CA LYS A 789 -63.87 -74.40 22.85
C LYS A 789 -64.86 -74.31 24.01
N MET A 790 -65.07 -73.12 24.58
CA MET A 790 -66.08 -72.89 25.62
C MET A 790 -67.50 -72.97 25.04
N GLU A 791 -67.74 -72.32 23.89
CA GLU A 791 -69.03 -72.40 23.17
C GLU A 791 -69.38 -73.84 22.73
N ARG A 792 -68.39 -74.66 22.38
CA ARG A 792 -68.59 -76.09 22.06
C ARG A 792 -68.86 -76.96 23.29
N LYS A 793 -68.42 -76.54 24.49
CA LYS A 793 -68.72 -77.24 25.75
C LYS A 793 -70.13 -76.89 26.24
N GLU A 794 -70.55 -75.64 26.10
CA GLU A 794 -71.90 -75.19 26.43
C GLU A 794 -72.97 -75.86 25.55
N LYS A 795 -72.72 -76.01 24.24
CA LYS A 795 -73.62 -76.76 23.35
C LYS A 795 -73.77 -78.25 23.72
N LYS A 796 -72.71 -78.89 24.23
CA LYS A 796 -72.77 -80.29 24.69
C LYS A 796 -73.50 -80.46 26.02
N GLN A 797 -73.49 -79.45 26.90
CA GLN A 797 -74.24 -79.47 28.16
C GLN A 797 -75.74 -79.23 27.95
N GLN A 798 -76.13 -78.43 26.95
CA GLN A 798 -77.54 -78.26 26.58
C GLN A 798 -78.17 -79.51 25.94
N GLU A 799 -77.40 -80.28 25.16
CA GLU A 799 -77.90 -81.55 24.59
C GLU A 799 -78.10 -82.63 25.66
N SER A 800 -77.25 -82.70 26.70
CA SER A 800 -77.41 -83.68 27.79
C SER A 800 -78.59 -83.38 28.74
N SER A 801 -78.93 -82.10 28.97
CA SER A 801 -80.05 -81.72 29.83
C SER A 801 -81.43 -82.03 29.23
N VAL A 802 -81.53 -82.12 27.89
CA VAL A 802 -82.78 -82.46 27.18
C VAL A 802 -83.04 -83.97 27.16
N GLU A 803 -81.99 -84.80 27.24
CA GLU A 803 -82.13 -86.26 27.42
C GLU A 803 -82.52 -86.65 28.86
N GLU A 804 -82.00 -85.96 29.87
CA GLU A 804 -82.36 -86.22 31.29
C GLU A 804 -83.80 -85.79 31.62
N GLN A 805 -84.34 -84.74 30.99
CA GLN A 805 -85.75 -84.34 31.18
C GLN A 805 -86.74 -85.35 30.57
N LYS A 806 -86.41 -85.97 29.42
CA LYS A 806 -87.24 -87.05 28.84
C LYS A 806 -87.20 -88.36 29.64
N LEU A 807 -86.09 -88.65 30.32
CA LEU A 807 -85.94 -89.82 31.20
C LEU A 807 -86.57 -89.60 32.59
N ALA A 808 -86.60 -88.36 33.09
CA ALA A 808 -87.27 -88.00 34.34
C ALA A 808 -88.80 -87.93 34.21
N GLU A 809 -89.34 -87.52 33.05
CA GLU A 809 -90.79 -87.52 32.76
C GLU A 809 -91.36 -88.95 32.62
N LEU A 810 -90.57 -89.89 32.07
CA LEU A 810 -90.93 -91.32 31.98
C LEU A 810 -90.79 -92.12 33.29
N ALA A 811 -90.01 -91.62 34.26
CA ALA A 811 -89.85 -92.25 35.57
C ALA A 811 -90.87 -91.75 36.62
N MET A 812 -91.42 -90.54 36.44
CA MET A 812 -92.36 -89.93 37.38
C MET A 812 -93.84 -90.30 37.15
N GLU A 813 -94.19 -90.90 36.00
CA GLU A 813 -95.54 -91.42 35.69
C GLU A 813 -95.85 -92.82 36.28
N SER A 814 -94.87 -93.47 36.94
CA SER A 814 -95.04 -94.83 37.48
C SER A 814 -95.24 -94.94 39.00
N GLU A 815 -95.08 -93.85 39.78
CA GLU A 815 -95.22 -93.92 41.25
C GLU A 815 -96.16 -92.92 41.92
N PHE A 816 -96.64 -91.84 41.28
CA PHE A 816 -97.61 -90.94 41.93
C PHE A 816 -98.71 -90.46 40.99
N GLY A 817 -99.93 -90.95 41.23
CA GLY A 817 -101.15 -90.44 40.61
C GLY A 817 -101.42 -88.98 40.99
N LYS A 818 -102.14 -88.29 40.08
CA LYS A 818 -102.59 -86.89 40.15
C LYS A 818 -102.84 -86.35 41.56
N LEU A 819 -102.38 -85.13 41.83
CA LEU A 819 -103.25 -84.05 42.31
C LEU A 819 -102.59 -82.65 42.28
N ASP A 820 -103.51 -81.69 42.29
CA ASP A 820 -103.47 -80.26 42.00
C ASP A 820 -102.75 -79.35 43.00
N ASP A 821 -102.59 -78.11 42.50
CA ASP A 821 -102.51 -76.82 43.19
C ASP A 821 -101.18 -76.35 43.80
N LYS A 822 -100.63 -75.35 43.09
CA LYS A 822 -100.32 -74.00 43.59
C LYS A 822 -99.29 -73.92 44.72
N ILE A 823 -98.13 -73.32 44.43
CA ILE A 823 -97.55 -72.21 45.20
C ILE A 823 -96.34 -71.62 44.48
N VAL A 824 -96.33 -70.29 44.51
CA VAL A 824 -95.38 -69.30 44.01
C VAL A 824 -94.27 -69.10 45.05
N VAL A 825 -93.02 -68.87 44.64
CA VAL A 825 -92.08 -68.06 45.43
C VAL A 825 -91.25 -67.17 44.51
N VAL A 826 -91.14 -65.91 44.92
CA VAL A 826 -90.60 -64.72 44.27
C VAL A 826 -89.49 -64.16 45.17
N ASP A 827 -88.51 -63.48 44.54
CA ASP A 827 -87.57 -62.42 44.97
C ASP A 827 -86.73 -62.53 46.27
N GLU A 828 -85.52 -61.96 46.25
CA GLU A 828 -85.29 -60.59 46.77
C GLU A 828 -83.82 -60.13 46.70
N ALA A 829 -83.69 -58.81 46.68
CA ALA A 829 -82.49 -58.01 46.55
C ALA A 829 -82.03 -57.42 47.90
N TYR A 830 -80.90 -56.68 47.83
CA TYR A 830 -80.53 -55.51 48.63
C TYR A 830 -79.89 -55.65 50.02
N PHE A 831 -78.91 -54.75 50.26
CA PHE A 831 -78.63 -53.88 51.44
C PHE A 831 -77.11 -53.60 51.52
N GLU A 832 -76.67 -52.39 51.16
CA GLU A 832 -76.48 -51.14 51.97
C GLU A 832 -75.02 -51.04 52.47
N GLU A 833 -74.18 -50.06 52.14
CA GLU A 833 -74.19 -48.57 52.18
C GLU A 833 -73.55 -48.02 53.48
N ASP A 834 -73.08 -46.77 53.38
CA ASP A 834 -72.70 -45.80 54.42
C ASP A 834 -71.24 -45.72 54.93
N GLU A 835 -70.59 -44.55 55.06
CA GLU A 835 -70.88 -43.19 54.60
C GLU A 835 -69.71 -42.24 54.99
N ALA A 836 -69.72 -41.06 54.36
CA ALA A 836 -69.49 -39.73 54.94
C ALA A 836 -68.10 -39.04 54.93
N GLU A 837 -68.00 -38.15 53.93
CA GLU A 837 -68.05 -36.67 54.07
C GLU A 837 -66.76 -35.82 54.16
N GLY A 838 -66.76 -34.74 53.35
CA GLY A 838 -66.16 -33.46 53.72
C GLY A 838 -65.51 -32.62 52.62
N LYS A 839 -66.29 -32.12 51.65
CA LYS A 839 -65.91 -31.06 50.66
C LYS A 839 -65.57 -29.72 51.36
N SER A 840 -64.95 -28.70 50.75
CA SER A 840 -65.30 -27.92 49.53
C SER A 840 -64.22 -26.80 49.37
N LYS A 841 -64.03 -25.99 48.33
CA LYS A 841 -64.75 -25.61 47.09
C LYS A 841 -63.85 -24.63 46.31
N GLU A 842 -64.09 -24.54 44.99
CA GLU A 842 -64.12 -23.33 44.14
C GLU A 842 -62.87 -22.66 43.51
N SER A 843 -63.06 -22.43 42.19
CA SER A 843 -62.69 -21.28 41.33
C SER A 843 -61.21 -21.15 40.93
N GLU A 844 -60.81 -20.67 39.76
CA GLU A 844 -61.35 -20.40 38.41
C GLU A 844 -60.12 -19.83 37.64
N ASP A 845 -60.06 -20.09 36.34
CA ASP A 845 -59.45 -19.26 35.28
C ASP A 845 -57.96 -18.83 35.30
N GLY A 846 -57.36 -18.88 34.10
CA GLY A 846 -56.23 -18.01 33.75
C GLY A 846 -55.27 -18.59 32.72
N TRP A 847 -55.46 -18.19 31.47
CA TRP A 847 -54.50 -18.24 30.35
C TRP A 847 -53.21 -17.44 30.65
N TRP A 848 -52.06 -17.80 30.04
CA TRP A 848 -51.44 -17.12 28.88
C TRP A 848 -50.15 -17.84 28.43
N GLU A 849 -49.84 -17.62 27.16
CA GLU A 849 -48.66 -18.01 26.37
C GLU A 849 -47.33 -17.49 26.96
N ASP A 850 -46.25 -18.27 26.78
CA ASP A 850 -45.06 -17.93 25.97
C ASP A 850 -44.33 -19.22 25.59
#